data_AF-A0AAD9YBW2-F1
#
_entry.id   AF-A0AAD9YBW2-F1
#
_cell.length_a   1.000
_cell.length_b   1.000
_cell.length_c   1.000
_cell.angle_alpha   90.00
_cell.angle_beta   90.00
_cell.angle_gamma   90.00
#
_symmetry.space_group_name_H-M   'P 1'
#
loop_
_entity.id
_entity.type
_entity.pdbx_description
1 polymer ?
#
loop_
_entity_poly.entity_id
_entity_poly.type
_entity_poly.pdbx_seq_one_letter_code
_entity_poly.pdbx_strand_id
1 'polypeptide(L)'
;MFRQSLRRCVRISGASFAAPALRTTRPVVLKSIAQPSQIVLRAPSSLNAFRLYSSEAAAAAPEQSADAAQQKSGPISRFQDLRTLGVHDNLVDSITKGLRYETMTDVQSKTIEPALKGMDMVAQAKTGTGKTLAFLVPILQRMISVDPSLATRRARFSADASDIRGIIISPTRELAEQIAVEAEKLCQGTGLVVQRAVGGTRKREMLMETRRRGCHLLVGTPGRLNDLLSDRSSGIRAPNLAAIVLDEADRMLDVGFERELQDIVAQLPDAKETQRQTLLFSATIPSNVISLARQWVRPDNFDFIQTVSKDDVLTHEKVKQHVVNCRGWGNVLPSLYELMHTELEKRAKNPDLLPFKALVFLPTTGFVELANEVDRSMKHMRSQYKRVWSWRIHSKLTQPQRTKAADQFRAATSGILFSSDVTARGLDFPNVTHVIQVGAPSDREQYIHRLGRTGRAKKEGEGWLIIPESDVRKARAELAGLPIQPSALESAKVDFSKGETSSEITQAVTKATSEVPEMVLEKAYGSLWGTFDSRTAQAKADELKEWWIDGMQKDDTPFMSRQMLEKRGMRNLANINTTTRTRSSYEDPEPRGYGRDSGRGFGRDSGRGFGRDSGRGFGRDSGRDSGRDFGRRAPRDGFERMEQDRFSDKRGGRPQQRSQRPSF
;
A
#
# COMPACT_ATOMS: atom_id res chain seq x y z
N MET A 1 4.25 -30.30 1.73
CA MET A 1 4.09 -30.09 3.20
C MET A 1 2.90 -29.19 3.58
N PHE A 2 2.43 -28.25 2.75
CA PHE A 2 1.31 -27.35 3.12
C PHE A 2 -0.06 -28.06 3.26
N ARG A 3 -0.45 -28.92 2.30
CA ARG A 3 -1.70 -29.72 2.35
C ARG A 3 -1.79 -30.69 3.54
N GLN A 4 -0.67 -31.23 4.02
CA GLN A 4 -0.66 -32.18 5.15
C GLN A 4 -0.75 -31.50 6.53
N SER A 5 -0.26 -30.26 6.65
CA SER A 5 -0.35 -29.50 7.92
C SER A 5 -1.78 -29.07 8.29
N LEU A 6 -2.70 -29.12 7.32
CA LEU A 6 -4.10 -28.71 7.48
C LEU A 6 -5.06 -29.87 7.79
N ARG A 7 -4.67 -31.13 7.50
CA ARG A 7 -5.53 -32.31 7.75
C ARG A 7 -5.38 -32.93 9.14
N ARG A 8 -4.36 -32.57 9.92
CA ARG A 8 -4.17 -33.07 11.29
C ARG A 8 -4.90 -32.17 12.30
N CYS A 9 -6.22 -32.23 12.34
CA CYS A 9 -7.04 -31.85 13.51
C CYS A 9 -8.52 -32.22 13.30
N VAL A 10 -8.78 -33.49 12.97
CA VAL A 10 -10.10 -34.09 13.19
C VAL A 10 -9.84 -35.52 13.66
N ARG A 11 -10.50 -35.91 14.76
CA ARG A 11 -10.27 -37.10 15.61
C ARG A 11 -9.26 -36.87 16.73
N ILE A 12 -9.77 -36.61 17.93
CA ILE A 12 -9.80 -37.57 19.03
C ILE A 12 -10.95 -37.15 19.96
N SER A 13 -11.97 -38.00 20.02
CA SER A 13 -12.99 -38.02 21.06
C SER A 13 -12.62 -39.09 22.09
N GLY A 14 -12.66 -38.71 23.37
CA GLY A 14 -13.00 -39.61 24.49
C GLY A 14 -11.92 -40.55 25.00
N ALA A 15 -11.33 -40.20 26.14
CA ALA A 15 -11.10 -41.12 27.26
C ALA A 15 -10.71 -40.33 28.51
N SER A 16 -11.59 -40.34 29.51
CA SER A 16 -11.25 -40.05 30.91
C SER A 16 -10.28 -41.10 31.42
N PHE A 17 -9.34 -40.74 32.31
CA PHE A 17 -9.22 -41.33 33.65
C PHE A 17 -8.15 -40.63 34.50
N ALA A 18 -8.38 -40.74 35.80
CA ALA A 18 -7.83 -40.04 36.96
C ALA A 18 -6.30 -40.06 37.18
N ALA A 19 -5.85 -39.08 37.97
CA ALA A 19 -4.59 -39.05 38.69
C ALA A 19 -4.47 -40.22 39.71
N PRO A 20 -3.27 -40.48 40.25
CA PRO A 20 -2.95 -39.82 41.53
C PRO A 20 -1.47 -39.43 41.70
N ALA A 21 -1.25 -38.67 42.77
CA ALA A 21 -0.01 -38.05 43.19
C ALA A 21 0.75 -38.88 44.26
N LEU A 22 2.05 -38.57 44.36
CA LEU A 22 2.95 -38.54 45.53
C LEU A 22 3.33 -39.83 46.28
N ARG A 23 4.66 -40.05 46.42
CA ARG A 23 5.41 -40.34 47.67
C ARG A 23 6.93 -40.40 47.42
N THR A 24 7.75 -39.54 48.08
CA THR A 24 8.72 -39.84 49.18
C THR A 24 9.75 -40.94 48.85
N THR A 25 11.09 -40.88 49.01
CA THR A 25 11.99 -40.16 49.94
C THR A 25 13.47 -40.50 49.64
N ARG A 26 14.37 -39.55 49.98
CA ARG A 26 15.76 -39.67 50.49
C ARG A 26 16.99 -39.88 49.56
N PRO A 27 18.16 -39.33 49.97
CA PRO A 27 19.33 -39.07 49.11
C PRO A 27 20.48 -40.07 49.34
N VAL A 28 21.36 -40.21 48.34
CA VAL A 28 22.68 -40.83 48.50
C VAL A 28 23.72 -39.96 47.81
N VAL A 29 24.76 -39.61 48.58
CA VAL A 29 25.98 -38.95 48.14
C VAL A 29 27.06 -40.02 47.98
N LEU A 30 27.84 -40.00 46.89
CA LEU A 30 29.24 -40.43 46.88
C LEU A 30 29.99 -39.88 45.64
N LYS A 31 31.31 -39.81 45.81
CA LYS A 31 32.27 -38.86 45.25
C LYS A 31 32.90 -39.27 43.89
N SER A 32 33.32 -38.24 43.13
CA SER A 32 34.60 -38.09 42.41
C SER A 32 35.05 -39.15 41.37
N ILE A 33 35.37 -38.71 40.13
CA ILE A 33 36.69 -38.77 39.46
C ILE A 33 36.61 -38.06 38.08
N ALA A 34 37.72 -37.46 37.67
CA ALA A 34 37.91 -36.55 36.55
C ALA A 34 38.04 -37.21 35.14
N GLN A 35 37.57 -36.46 34.12
CA GLN A 35 37.98 -36.24 32.70
C GLN A 35 38.68 -37.36 31.85
N PRO A 36 38.72 -37.28 30.50
CA PRO A 36 37.85 -36.60 29.53
C PRO A 36 37.31 -37.59 28.45
N SER A 37 36.18 -37.28 27.81
CA SER A 37 35.76 -37.99 26.59
C SER A 37 35.14 -37.01 25.62
N GLN A 38 35.72 -36.91 24.43
CA GLN A 38 35.22 -36.11 23.32
C GLN A 38 33.78 -36.51 23.00
N ILE A 39 32.82 -35.61 23.27
CA ILE A 39 31.47 -35.71 22.72
C ILE A 39 31.43 -34.81 21.50
N VAL A 40 31.55 -35.44 20.33
CA VAL A 40 31.14 -34.85 19.06
C VAL A 40 29.61 -34.75 19.09
N LEU A 41 29.09 -33.57 19.44
CA LEU A 41 27.68 -33.23 19.23
C LEU A 41 27.46 -33.03 17.73
N ARG A 42 27.09 -34.12 17.05
CA ARG A 42 26.45 -34.06 15.72
C ARG A 42 25.14 -33.29 15.87
N ALA A 43 25.09 -32.09 15.30
CA ALA A 43 23.84 -31.38 15.06
C ALA A 43 22.91 -32.26 14.18
N PRO A 44 21.60 -32.34 14.46
CA PRO A 44 20.69 -33.04 13.57
C PRO A 44 20.56 -32.25 12.27
N SER A 45 21.14 -32.80 11.21
CA SER A 45 20.99 -32.40 9.83
C SER A 45 19.53 -32.59 9.38
N SER A 46 18.72 -31.54 9.45
CA SER A 46 17.36 -31.48 8.89
C SER A 46 17.37 -31.14 7.39
N LEU A 47 18.21 -31.84 6.61
CA LEU A 47 18.34 -31.66 5.15
C LEU A 47 18.08 -32.92 4.31
N ASN A 48 17.53 -33.99 4.89
CA ASN A 48 17.21 -35.22 4.13
C ASN A 48 15.71 -35.54 3.96
N ALA A 49 14.80 -34.63 4.28
CA ALA A 49 13.35 -34.88 4.14
C ALA A 49 12.72 -34.33 2.84
N PHE A 50 13.51 -33.88 1.86
CA PHE A 50 13.02 -33.34 0.58
C PHE A 50 13.25 -34.25 -0.63
N ARG A 51 13.67 -35.50 -0.44
CA ARG A 51 14.01 -36.45 -1.52
C ARG A 51 13.12 -37.68 -1.67
N LEU A 52 12.03 -37.76 -0.90
CA LEU A 52 11.01 -38.80 -1.06
C LEU A 52 9.69 -38.05 -1.26
N TYR A 53 8.85 -38.48 -2.20
CA TYR A 53 7.58 -37.87 -2.66
C TYR A 53 7.61 -36.95 -3.89
N SER A 54 8.67 -36.99 -4.70
CA SER A 54 8.61 -36.56 -6.12
C SER A 54 8.96 -37.66 -7.12
N SER A 55 9.11 -38.91 -6.67
CA SER A 55 9.42 -40.08 -7.53
C SER A 55 8.33 -41.15 -7.60
N GLU A 56 7.24 -41.05 -6.83
CA GLU A 56 6.15 -42.07 -6.84
C GLU A 56 4.85 -41.59 -7.52
N ALA A 57 4.82 -40.36 -8.04
CA ALA A 57 3.75 -39.89 -8.92
C ALA A 57 4.16 -39.84 -10.41
N ALA A 58 5.36 -40.35 -10.74
CA ALA A 58 5.93 -40.33 -12.09
C ALA A 58 6.27 -41.73 -12.65
N ALA A 59 5.86 -42.82 -11.99
CA ALA A 59 6.15 -44.18 -12.44
C ALA A 59 4.96 -45.12 -12.19
N ALA A 60 4.00 -45.11 -13.12
CA ALA A 60 3.12 -46.24 -13.42
C ALA A 60 2.21 -45.86 -14.60
N ALA A 61 2.70 -46.07 -15.83
CA ALA A 61 1.86 -46.10 -17.02
C ALA A 61 2.03 -47.48 -17.66
N PRO A 62 0.98 -48.30 -17.80
CA PRO A 62 1.03 -49.44 -18.70
C PRO A 62 0.81 -48.93 -20.14
N GLU A 63 1.72 -49.32 -21.03
CA GLU A 63 1.55 -49.21 -22.47
C GLU A 63 0.43 -50.14 -22.94
N GLN A 64 -0.55 -49.61 -23.68
CA GLN A 64 -1.29 -50.33 -24.72
C GLN A 64 -2.02 -49.35 -25.65
N SER A 65 -2.28 -49.83 -26.85
CA SER A 65 -2.22 -49.18 -28.16
C SER A 65 -3.50 -48.51 -28.69
N ALA A 66 -3.25 -47.48 -29.51
CA ALA A 66 -3.91 -47.07 -30.78
C ALA A 66 -5.32 -46.43 -30.81
N ASP A 67 -5.32 -45.24 -31.45
CA ASP A 67 -6.37 -44.51 -32.17
C ASP A 67 -7.66 -44.07 -31.47
N ALA A 68 -7.73 -42.78 -31.10
CA ALA A 68 -8.58 -41.77 -31.77
C ALA A 68 -8.63 -40.44 -30.98
N ALA A 69 -8.34 -39.34 -31.68
CA ALA A 69 -8.72 -37.94 -31.40
C ALA A 69 -8.54 -37.36 -29.96
N GLN A 70 -7.41 -36.68 -29.72
CA GLN A 70 -7.26 -35.73 -28.60
C GLN A 70 -6.80 -34.35 -29.10
N GLN A 71 -7.67 -33.35 -28.94
CA GLN A 71 -7.31 -31.93 -28.97
C GLN A 71 -6.48 -31.59 -27.72
N LYS A 72 -5.39 -30.85 -27.96
CA LYS A 72 -4.29 -30.52 -27.05
C LYS A 72 -4.73 -29.80 -25.76
N SER A 73 -4.40 -30.37 -24.59
CA SER A 73 -4.53 -29.71 -23.27
C SER A 73 -3.23 -28.99 -22.88
N GLY A 74 -3.00 -27.81 -23.45
CA GLY A 74 -2.02 -26.84 -22.90
C GLY A 74 -2.70 -25.91 -21.89
N PRO A 75 -1.95 -25.28 -20.94
CA PRO A 75 -2.52 -24.27 -20.06
C PRO A 75 -3.07 -23.10 -20.88
N ILE A 76 -4.30 -22.68 -20.58
CA ILE A 76 -4.96 -21.58 -21.29
C ILE A 76 -4.17 -20.30 -21.03
N SER A 77 -3.69 -19.65 -22.10
CA SER A 77 -2.78 -18.51 -22.02
C SER A 77 -3.37 -17.22 -22.60
N ARG A 78 -4.52 -17.28 -23.28
CA ARG A 78 -5.17 -16.09 -23.88
C ARG A 78 -6.46 -15.76 -23.13
N PHE A 79 -6.76 -14.47 -23.01
CA PHE A 79 -7.99 -14.02 -22.35
C PHE A 79 -9.25 -14.40 -23.14
N GLN A 80 -9.16 -14.52 -24.47
CA GLN A 80 -10.28 -14.92 -25.31
C GLN A 80 -10.77 -16.35 -24.99
N ASP A 81 -9.86 -17.23 -24.61
CA ASP A 81 -10.14 -18.64 -24.32
C ASP A 81 -10.92 -18.81 -23.02
N LEU A 82 -11.00 -17.78 -22.16
CA LEU A 82 -11.79 -17.80 -20.93
C LEU A 82 -13.29 -18.03 -21.19
N ARG A 83 -13.79 -17.77 -22.40
CA ARG A 83 -15.17 -18.14 -22.79
C ARG A 83 -15.40 -19.64 -22.71
N THR A 84 -14.40 -20.44 -23.08
CA THR A 84 -14.47 -21.90 -23.01
C THR A 84 -14.55 -22.40 -21.56
N LEU A 85 -14.07 -21.59 -20.61
CA LEU A 85 -14.18 -21.83 -19.18
C LEU A 85 -15.47 -21.24 -18.56
N GLY A 86 -16.40 -20.74 -19.37
CA GLY A 86 -17.67 -20.20 -18.90
C GLY A 86 -17.62 -18.76 -18.39
N VAL A 87 -16.55 -18.00 -18.67
CA VAL A 87 -16.53 -16.56 -18.39
C VAL A 87 -17.46 -15.84 -19.36
N HIS A 88 -18.34 -15.00 -18.81
CA HIS A 88 -19.35 -14.28 -19.58
C HIS A 88 -18.72 -13.36 -20.63
N ASP A 89 -19.31 -13.34 -21.82
CA ASP A 89 -18.83 -12.62 -22.99
C ASP A 89 -18.53 -11.14 -22.72
N ASN A 90 -19.40 -10.46 -21.96
CA ASN A 90 -19.21 -9.06 -21.55
C ASN A 90 -17.90 -8.83 -20.77
N LEU A 91 -17.49 -9.76 -19.89
CA LEU A 91 -16.24 -9.63 -19.15
C LEU A 91 -15.03 -9.85 -20.07
N VAL A 92 -15.11 -10.87 -20.94
CA VAL A 92 -14.04 -11.16 -21.92
C VAL A 92 -13.88 -10.00 -22.90
N ASP A 93 -14.97 -9.45 -23.42
CA ASP A 93 -14.97 -8.28 -24.30
C ASP A 93 -14.38 -7.04 -23.62
N SER A 94 -14.70 -6.78 -22.35
CA SER A 94 -14.07 -5.68 -21.60
C SER A 94 -12.55 -5.83 -21.54
N ILE A 95 -12.04 -7.06 -21.42
CA ILE A 95 -10.60 -7.32 -21.37
C ILE A 95 -9.96 -7.21 -22.76
N THR A 96 -10.47 -7.93 -23.75
CA THR A 96 -9.82 -8.06 -25.07
C THR A 96 -10.06 -6.87 -25.97
N LYS A 97 -11.26 -6.27 -25.94
CA LYS A 97 -11.61 -5.10 -26.78
C LYS A 97 -11.41 -3.79 -26.04
N GLY A 98 -11.81 -3.74 -24.76
CA GLY A 98 -11.73 -2.54 -23.92
C GLY A 98 -10.31 -2.24 -23.45
N LEU A 99 -9.72 -3.17 -22.69
CA LEU A 99 -8.36 -3.04 -22.16
C LEU A 99 -7.27 -3.42 -23.17
N ARG A 100 -7.64 -4.13 -24.25
CA ARG A 100 -6.72 -4.64 -25.28
C ARG A 100 -5.66 -5.59 -24.73
N TYR A 101 -6.05 -6.44 -23.78
CA TYR A 101 -5.19 -7.51 -23.27
C TYR A 101 -5.49 -8.82 -24.00
N GLU A 102 -4.46 -9.37 -24.65
CA GLU A 102 -4.58 -10.60 -25.44
C GLU A 102 -4.15 -11.84 -24.63
N THR A 103 -3.02 -11.75 -23.94
CA THR A 103 -2.38 -12.87 -23.24
C THR A 103 -2.34 -12.67 -21.74
N MET A 104 -2.45 -13.77 -21.01
CA MET A 104 -2.39 -13.83 -19.56
C MET A 104 -0.95 -13.98 -19.06
N THR A 105 -0.68 -13.41 -17.89
CA THR A 105 0.56 -13.67 -17.15
C THR A 105 0.52 -15.04 -16.48
N ASP A 106 1.66 -15.54 -15.99
CA ASP A 106 1.73 -16.84 -15.31
C ASP A 106 0.82 -16.92 -14.09
N VAL A 107 0.75 -15.84 -13.30
CA VAL A 107 -0.18 -15.79 -12.16
C VAL A 107 -1.62 -15.86 -12.63
N GLN A 108 -2.00 -15.10 -13.65
CA GLN A 108 -3.37 -15.11 -14.18
C GLN A 108 -3.75 -16.50 -14.72
N SER A 109 -2.89 -17.09 -15.54
CA SER A 109 -3.14 -18.41 -16.16
C SER A 109 -3.25 -19.51 -15.10
N LYS A 110 -2.42 -19.46 -14.05
CA LYS A 110 -2.44 -20.47 -12.96
C LYS A 110 -3.61 -20.27 -12.01
N THR A 111 -4.05 -19.03 -11.75
CA THR A 111 -5.06 -18.76 -10.72
C THR A 111 -6.50 -18.65 -11.22
N ILE A 112 -6.71 -18.19 -12.46
CA ILE A 112 -8.07 -17.89 -12.96
C ILE A 112 -8.89 -19.18 -13.08
N GLU A 113 -8.36 -20.24 -13.69
CA GLU A 113 -9.12 -21.47 -13.89
C GLU A 113 -9.55 -22.15 -12.57
N PRO A 114 -8.66 -22.37 -11.58
CA PRO A 114 -9.08 -22.90 -10.27
C PRO A 114 -10.10 -22.00 -9.56
N ALA A 115 -9.92 -20.68 -9.65
CA ALA A 115 -10.83 -19.73 -9.03
C ALA A 115 -12.22 -19.73 -9.70
N LEU A 116 -12.30 -19.91 -11.03
CA LEU A 116 -13.59 -20.05 -11.75
C LEU A 116 -14.35 -21.31 -11.34
N LYS A 117 -13.65 -22.38 -10.95
CA LYS A 117 -14.25 -23.62 -10.38
C LYS A 117 -14.79 -23.41 -8.95
N GLY A 118 -14.65 -22.21 -8.39
CA GLY A 118 -15.15 -21.85 -7.06
C GLY A 118 -14.25 -22.27 -5.90
N MET A 119 -13.02 -22.74 -6.18
CA MET A 119 -12.04 -23.08 -5.15
C MET A 119 -11.58 -21.83 -4.39
N ASP A 120 -11.40 -21.94 -3.08
CA ASP A 120 -10.67 -20.90 -2.35
C ASP A 120 -9.20 -20.91 -2.73
N MET A 121 -8.50 -19.81 -2.52
CA MET A 121 -7.15 -19.68 -3.02
C MET A 121 -6.24 -18.92 -2.08
N VAL A 122 -5.01 -19.41 -1.95
CA VAL A 122 -3.87 -18.69 -1.40
C VAL A 122 -2.82 -18.61 -2.50
N ALA A 123 -2.65 -17.43 -3.09
CA ALA A 123 -1.76 -17.20 -4.21
C ALA A 123 -0.55 -16.36 -3.79
N GLN A 124 0.65 -16.95 -3.94
CA GLN A 124 1.91 -16.23 -3.86
C GLN A 124 2.31 -15.73 -5.26
N ALA A 125 2.37 -14.40 -5.41
CA ALA A 125 2.81 -13.80 -6.65
C ALA A 125 3.49 -12.44 -6.43
N LYS A 126 4.57 -12.22 -7.20
CA LYS A 126 5.38 -10.99 -7.19
C LYS A 126 4.50 -9.75 -7.44
N THR A 127 4.94 -8.59 -6.97
CA THR A 127 4.29 -7.31 -7.30
C THR A 127 4.43 -7.03 -8.81
N GLY A 128 3.41 -6.39 -9.41
CA GLY A 128 3.45 -6.02 -10.83
C GLY A 128 3.30 -7.17 -11.83
N THR A 129 2.90 -8.37 -11.42
CA THR A 129 2.66 -9.53 -12.32
C THR A 129 1.23 -9.64 -12.83
N GLY A 130 0.39 -8.62 -12.61
CA GLY A 130 -1.01 -8.63 -13.07
C GLY A 130 -2.00 -9.36 -12.16
N LYS A 131 -1.69 -9.48 -10.84
CA LYS A 131 -2.59 -10.07 -9.82
C LYS A 131 -4.02 -9.53 -9.85
N THR A 132 -4.19 -8.25 -10.20
CA THR A 132 -5.50 -7.57 -10.19
C THR A 132 -6.53 -8.29 -11.07
N LEU A 133 -6.21 -8.60 -12.33
CA LEU A 133 -7.12 -9.38 -13.18
C LEU A 133 -7.27 -10.83 -12.72
N ALA A 134 -6.22 -11.37 -12.10
CA ALA A 134 -6.18 -12.74 -11.61
C ALA A 134 -7.26 -13.02 -10.54
N PHE A 135 -7.65 -12.02 -9.75
CA PHE A 135 -8.79 -12.11 -8.83
C PHE A 135 -10.06 -11.39 -9.31
N LEU A 136 -9.95 -10.30 -10.10
CA LEU A 136 -11.14 -9.56 -10.56
C LEU A 136 -12.00 -10.39 -11.52
N VAL A 137 -11.37 -11.13 -12.44
CA VAL A 137 -12.12 -11.97 -13.38
C VAL A 137 -12.96 -13.03 -12.66
N PRO A 138 -12.39 -13.88 -11.78
CA PRO A 138 -13.17 -14.91 -11.10
C PRO A 138 -14.20 -14.33 -10.13
N ILE A 139 -13.93 -13.23 -9.41
CA ILE A 139 -14.94 -12.67 -8.49
C ILE A 139 -16.15 -12.10 -9.24
N LEU A 140 -15.93 -11.34 -10.31
CA LEU A 140 -17.01 -10.77 -11.12
C LEU A 140 -17.83 -11.89 -11.79
N GLN A 141 -17.14 -12.91 -12.32
CA GLN A 141 -17.82 -14.08 -12.90
C GLN A 141 -18.61 -14.85 -11.84
N ARG A 142 -18.09 -15.01 -10.63
CA ARG A 142 -18.79 -15.69 -9.53
C ARG A 142 -20.07 -14.97 -9.15
N MET A 143 -20.03 -13.63 -9.06
CA MET A 143 -21.22 -12.80 -8.80
C MET A 143 -22.27 -13.00 -9.90
N ILE A 144 -21.86 -12.97 -11.17
CA ILE A 144 -22.76 -13.22 -12.32
C ILE A 144 -23.28 -14.66 -12.33
N SER A 145 -22.50 -15.64 -11.90
CA SER A 145 -22.92 -17.04 -11.88
C SER A 145 -23.97 -17.30 -10.81
N VAL A 146 -23.87 -16.60 -9.66
CA VAL A 146 -24.86 -16.66 -8.58
C VAL A 146 -26.13 -15.89 -8.94
N ASP A 147 -25.99 -14.75 -9.63
CA ASP A 147 -27.12 -13.97 -10.14
C ASP A 147 -26.88 -13.58 -11.62
N PRO A 148 -27.40 -14.38 -12.57
CA PRO A 148 -27.22 -14.14 -14.00
C PRO A 148 -27.78 -12.80 -14.48
N SER A 149 -28.71 -12.18 -13.74
CA SER A 149 -29.26 -10.87 -14.12
C SER A 149 -28.18 -9.78 -14.13
N LEU A 150 -27.15 -9.93 -13.29
CA LEU A 150 -26.01 -9.02 -13.16
C LEU A 150 -25.15 -8.95 -14.44
N ALA A 151 -25.25 -9.93 -15.34
CA ALA A 151 -24.59 -9.86 -16.64
C ALA A 151 -25.17 -8.76 -17.54
N THR A 152 -26.40 -8.32 -17.29
CA THR A 152 -27.10 -7.34 -18.11
C THR A 152 -27.01 -5.94 -17.52
N ARG A 153 -26.86 -4.92 -18.38
CA ARG A 153 -26.80 -3.51 -17.94
C ARG A 153 -28.05 -3.04 -17.17
N ARG A 154 -29.17 -3.76 -17.24
CA ARG A 154 -30.42 -3.38 -16.54
C ARG A 154 -30.31 -3.61 -15.03
N ALA A 155 -29.58 -4.63 -14.59
CA ALA A 155 -29.45 -4.96 -13.16
C ALA A 155 -28.76 -3.85 -12.34
N ARG A 156 -28.05 -2.91 -12.99
CA ARG A 156 -27.48 -1.74 -12.30
C ARG A 156 -28.54 -0.85 -11.64
N PHE A 157 -29.78 -0.87 -12.14
CA PHE A 157 -30.87 -0.05 -11.62
C PHE A 157 -31.58 -0.68 -10.42
N SER A 158 -31.37 -1.98 -10.18
CA SER A 158 -31.86 -2.71 -9.00
C SER A 158 -30.78 -2.89 -7.93
N ALA A 159 -29.60 -2.29 -8.11
CA ALA A 159 -28.50 -2.39 -7.17
C ALA A 159 -28.88 -1.73 -5.84
N ASP A 160 -28.66 -2.45 -4.73
CA ASP A 160 -28.96 -1.97 -3.38
C ASP A 160 -27.68 -1.89 -2.53
N ALA A 161 -27.64 -0.95 -1.58
CA ALA A 161 -26.49 -0.76 -0.70
C ALA A 161 -26.36 -1.85 0.39
N SER A 162 -27.44 -2.59 0.65
CA SER A 162 -27.54 -3.64 1.67
C SER A 162 -27.36 -5.06 1.10
N ASP A 163 -27.06 -5.20 -0.19
CA ASP A 163 -26.87 -6.50 -0.84
C ASP A 163 -25.54 -6.60 -1.61
N ILE A 164 -24.43 -6.36 -0.90
CA ILE A 164 -23.09 -6.52 -1.47
C ILE A 164 -22.82 -8.00 -1.75
N ARG A 165 -22.42 -8.31 -3.00
CA ARG A 165 -22.12 -9.67 -3.47
C ARG A 165 -20.62 -9.96 -3.55
N GLY A 166 -19.77 -8.94 -3.57
CA GLY A 166 -18.31 -9.09 -3.56
C GLY A 166 -17.62 -8.04 -2.69
N ILE A 167 -16.58 -8.44 -1.96
CA ILE A 167 -15.74 -7.53 -1.18
C ILE A 167 -14.27 -7.73 -1.55
N ILE A 168 -13.55 -6.63 -1.78
CA ILE A 168 -12.09 -6.66 -1.95
C ILE A 168 -11.45 -5.77 -0.90
N ILE A 169 -10.60 -6.37 -0.07
CA ILE A 169 -9.85 -5.70 0.99
C ILE A 169 -8.43 -5.47 0.52
N SER A 170 -7.96 -4.24 0.65
CA SER A 170 -6.61 -3.82 0.29
C SER A 170 -6.00 -2.95 1.40
N PRO A 171 -4.70 -3.07 1.71
CA PRO A 171 -4.08 -2.38 2.84
C PRO A 171 -4.04 -0.86 2.72
N THR A 172 -4.00 -0.32 1.49
CA THR A 172 -3.84 1.12 1.24
C THR A 172 -5.02 1.66 0.44
N ARG A 173 -5.31 2.94 0.65
CA ARG A 173 -6.44 3.62 0.00
C ARG A 173 -6.21 3.71 -1.50
N GLU A 174 -4.97 3.97 -1.86
CA GLU A 174 -4.51 4.15 -3.22
C GLU A 174 -4.60 2.84 -4.02
N LEU A 175 -4.24 1.71 -3.41
CA LEU A 175 -4.40 0.39 -4.05
C LEU A 175 -5.88 0.02 -4.18
N ALA A 176 -6.69 0.26 -3.14
CA ALA A 176 -8.14 0.07 -3.22
C ALA A 176 -8.78 0.92 -4.33
N GLU A 177 -8.39 2.19 -4.47
CA GLU A 177 -8.83 3.07 -5.56
C GLU A 177 -8.42 2.53 -6.93
N GLN A 178 -7.18 2.06 -7.08
CA GLN A 178 -6.68 1.47 -8.32
C GLN A 178 -7.46 0.20 -8.70
N ILE A 179 -7.69 -0.71 -7.74
CA ILE A 179 -8.49 -1.92 -7.96
C ILE A 179 -9.92 -1.56 -8.37
N ALA A 180 -10.54 -0.58 -7.72
CA ALA A 180 -11.89 -0.15 -8.05
C ALA A 180 -11.99 0.43 -9.46
N VAL A 181 -11.01 1.22 -9.90
CA VAL A 181 -10.95 1.74 -11.28
C VAL A 181 -10.80 0.60 -12.29
N GLU A 182 -9.94 -0.38 -12.02
CA GLU A 182 -9.80 -1.56 -12.89
C GLU A 182 -11.08 -2.41 -12.92
N ALA A 183 -11.74 -2.60 -11.78
CA ALA A 183 -13.02 -3.28 -11.71
C ALA A 183 -14.12 -2.57 -12.51
N GLU A 184 -14.20 -1.24 -12.43
CA GLU A 184 -15.16 -0.44 -13.22
C GLU A 184 -14.96 -0.60 -14.73
N LYS A 185 -13.70 -0.67 -15.20
CA LYS A 185 -13.40 -0.93 -16.61
C LYS A 185 -13.89 -2.32 -17.05
N LEU A 186 -13.70 -3.34 -16.21
CA LEU A 186 -14.19 -4.70 -16.50
C LEU A 186 -15.73 -4.77 -16.51
N CYS A 187 -16.39 -3.97 -15.69
CA CYS A 187 -17.84 -3.98 -15.53
C CYS A 187 -18.63 -3.23 -16.62
N GLN A 188 -17.99 -2.53 -17.58
CA GLN A 188 -18.66 -1.66 -18.57
C GLN A 188 -19.76 -2.36 -19.42
N GLY A 189 -19.65 -3.67 -19.62
CA GLY A 189 -20.65 -4.49 -20.31
C GLY A 189 -21.76 -5.08 -19.41
N THR A 190 -21.65 -4.93 -18.08
CA THR A 190 -22.47 -5.64 -17.09
C THR A 190 -23.40 -4.71 -16.30
N GLY A 191 -24.21 -5.27 -15.40
CA GLY A 191 -24.99 -4.54 -14.41
C GLY A 191 -24.29 -4.35 -13.07
N LEU A 192 -23.05 -4.82 -12.92
CA LEU A 192 -22.29 -4.74 -11.68
C LEU A 192 -21.94 -3.29 -11.34
N VAL A 193 -22.17 -2.90 -10.08
CA VAL A 193 -21.91 -1.56 -9.57
C VAL A 193 -20.78 -1.66 -8.56
N VAL A 194 -19.70 -0.90 -8.80
CA VAL A 194 -18.51 -0.88 -7.96
C VAL A 194 -18.55 0.36 -7.07
N GLN A 195 -18.29 0.18 -5.77
CA GLN A 195 -18.15 1.28 -4.82
C GLN A 195 -16.84 1.19 -4.04
N ARG A 196 -16.43 2.32 -3.45
CA ARG A 196 -15.15 2.48 -2.74
C ARG A 196 -15.36 2.80 -1.28
N ALA A 197 -14.75 2.02 -0.39
CA ALA A 197 -14.75 2.22 1.05
C ALA A 197 -13.32 2.47 1.57
N VAL A 198 -12.79 3.67 1.28
CA VAL A 198 -11.44 4.09 1.70
C VAL A 198 -11.49 5.23 2.72
N GLY A 199 -10.59 5.22 3.71
CA GLY A 199 -10.52 6.29 4.72
C GLY A 199 -10.19 7.68 4.14
N GLY A 200 -10.38 8.74 4.93
CA GLY A 200 -10.04 10.13 4.55
C GLY A 200 -10.87 10.76 3.43
N THR A 201 -11.84 10.03 2.89
CA THR A 201 -12.99 10.58 2.17
C THR A 201 -14.13 10.82 3.15
N ARG A 202 -15.07 11.70 2.78
CA ARG A 202 -16.25 12.00 3.61
C ARG A 202 -17.20 10.79 3.62
N LYS A 203 -17.32 10.11 4.77
CA LYS A 203 -18.18 8.91 4.96
C LYS A 203 -19.61 9.16 4.45
N ARG A 204 -20.18 10.33 4.76
CA ARG A 204 -21.53 10.72 4.34
C ARG A 204 -21.71 10.76 2.83
N GLU A 205 -20.77 11.34 2.09
CA GLU A 205 -20.85 11.46 0.62
C GLU A 205 -20.77 10.07 -0.04
N MET A 206 -19.86 9.22 0.43
CA MET A 206 -19.74 7.84 -0.04
C MET A 206 -21.02 7.03 0.24
N LEU A 207 -21.61 7.16 1.44
CA LEU A 207 -22.87 6.50 1.77
C LEU A 207 -24.04 7.02 0.91
N MET A 208 -24.10 8.32 0.66
CA MET A 208 -25.11 8.90 -0.24
C MET A 208 -24.96 8.37 -1.67
N GLU A 209 -23.74 8.31 -2.19
CA GLU A 209 -23.46 7.76 -3.52
C GLU A 209 -23.81 6.27 -3.61
N THR A 210 -23.41 5.48 -2.59
CA THR A 210 -23.67 4.05 -2.51
C THR A 210 -25.17 3.75 -2.39
N ARG A 211 -25.93 4.53 -1.62
CA ARG A 211 -27.40 4.40 -1.54
C ARG A 211 -28.10 4.80 -2.83
N ARG A 212 -27.57 5.80 -3.54
CA ARG A 212 -28.17 6.29 -4.79
C ARG A 212 -27.93 5.35 -5.98
N ARG A 213 -26.73 4.76 -6.05
CA ARG A 213 -26.32 3.91 -7.19
C ARG A 213 -26.36 2.41 -6.88
N GLY A 214 -26.51 2.03 -5.61
CA GLY A 214 -26.31 0.66 -5.13
C GLY A 214 -24.84 0.24 -5.07
N CYS A 215 -24.61 -1.01 -4.66
CA CYS A 215 -23.30 -1.62 -4.62
C CYS A 215 -23.39 -3.14 -4.78
N HIS A 216 -22.76 -3.68 -5.82
CA HIS A 216 -22.55 -5.12 -5.95
C HIS A 216 -21.15 -5.51 -5.47
N LEU A 217 -20.12 -4.74 -5.85
CA LEU A 217 -18.73 -4.95 -5.47
C LEU A 217 -18.21 -3.78 -4.63
N LEU A 218 -17.83 -4.05 -3.38
CA LEU A 218 -17.23 -3.04 -2.49
C LEU A 218 -15.71 -3.26 -2.38
N VAL A 219 -14.94 -2.26 -2.79
CA VAL A 219 -13.47 -2.27 -2.68
C VAL A 219 -13.04 -1.28 -1.60
N GLY A 220 -12.25 -1.71 -0.62
CA GLY A 220 -11.95 -0.83 0.51
C GLY A 220 -10.75 -1.21 1.37
N THR A 221 -10.43 -0.30 2.28
CA THR A 221 -9.39 -0.48 3.32
C THR A 221 -10.01 -1.04 4.61
N PRO A 222 -9.30 -1.90 5.38
CA PRO A 222 -9.83 -2.54 6.58
C PRO A 222 -10.56 -1.59 7.53
N GLY A 223 -9.93 -0.48 7.93
CA GLY A 223 -10.55 0.45 8.88
C GLY A 223 -11.88 1.05 8.41
N ARG A 224 -12.00 1.46 7.14
CA ARG A 224 -13.26 2.01 6.61
C ARG A 224 -14.30 0.92 6.34
N LEU A 225 -13.90 -0.28 5.94
CA LEU A 225 -14.82 -1.40 5.79
C LEU A 225 -15.41 -1.81 7.15
N ASN A 226 -14.57 -1.93 8.19
CA ASN A 226 -15.02 -2.21 9.54
C ASN A 226 -16.02 -1.15 10.05
N ASP A 227 -15.67 0.15 9.91
CA ASP A 227 -16.56 1.28 10.26
C ASP A 227 -17.94 1.20 9.57
N LEU A 228 -18.01 0.69 8.34
CA LEU A 228 -19.27 0.59 7.60
C LEU A 228 -20.08 -0.67 7.93
N LEU A 229 -19.42 -1.82 8.04
CA LEU A 229 -20.08 -3.11 8.27
C LEU A 229 -20.56 -3.24 9.72
N SER A 230 -19.78 -2.74 10.67
CA SER A 230 -20.11 -2.77 12.10
C SER A 230 -21.16 -1.73 12.49
N ASP A 231 -21.27 -0.62 11.75
CA ASP A 231 -22.28 0.41 11.95
C ASP A 231 -23.62 0.01 11.29
N ARG A 232 -24.61 -0.35 12.11
CA ARG A 232 -25.91 -0.74 11.56
C ARG A 232 -26.62 0.39 10.80
N SER A 233 -26.37 1.65 11.16
CA SER A 233 -27.00 2.83 10.54
C SER A 233 -26.43 3.16 9.16
N SER A 234 -25.30 2.56 8.79
CA SER A 234 -24.67 2.73 7.48
C SER A 234 -25.59 2.26 6.34
N GLY A 235 -26.42 1.24 6.60
CA GLY A 235 -27.21 0.54 5.59
C GLY A 235 -26.38 -0.37 4.68
N ILE A 236 -25.07 -0.49 4.92
CA ILE A 236 -24.15 -1.33 4.16
C ILE A 236 -24.18 -2.74 4.75
N ARG A 237 -24.51 -3.73 3.92
CA ARG A 237 -24.60 -5.14 4.31
C ARG A 237 -24.20 -6.06 3.15
N ALA A 238 -23.85 -7.30 3.47
CA ALA A 238 -23.45 -8.32 2.51
C ALA A 238 -24.08 -9.69 2.85
N PRO A 239 -25.42 -9.79 2.96
CA PRO A 239 -26.10 -11.03 3.35
C PRO A 239 -25.89 -12.16 2.33
N ASN A 240 -25.79 -11.82 1.04
CA ASN A 240 -25.61 -12.76 -0.06
C ASN A 240 -24.19 -12.69 -0.65
N LEU A 241 -23.19 -12.48 0.20
CA LEU A 241 -21.80 -12.36 -0.23
C LEU A 241 -21.35 -13.62 -0.98
N ALA A 242 -21.03 -13.48 -2.27
CA ALA A 242 -20.58 -14.57 -3.11
C ALA A 242 -19.06 -14.81 -3.00
N ALA A 243 -18.28 -13.74 -2.77
CA ALA A 243 -16.83 -13.85 -2.70
C ALA A 243 -16.16 -12.68 -1.96
N ILE A 244 -15.00 -12.96 -1.38
CA ILE A 244 -14.12 -12.01 -0.72
C ILE A 244 -12.67 -12.17 -1.19
N VAL A 245 -11.97 -11.05 -1.36
CA VAL A 245 -10.56 -11.00 -1.73
C VAL A 245 -9.75 -10.24 -0.68
N LEU A 246 -8.59 -10.79 -0.32
CA LEU A 246 -7.57 -10.11 0.45
C LEU A 246 -6.36 -9.89 -0.47
N ASP A 247 -6.14 -8.65 -0.89
CA ASP A 247 -4.95 -8.27 -1.65
C ASP A 247 -3.87 -7.72 -0.73
N GLU A 248 -2.62 -8.09 -0.98
CA GLU A 248 -1.46 -7.79 -0.12
C GLU A 248 -1.70 -8.16 1.36
N ALA A 249 -2.10 -9.42 1.61
CA ALA A 249 -2.48 -9.89 2.94
C ALA A 249 -1.36 -9.80 3.99
N ASP A 250 -0.12 -10.10 3.62
CA ASP A 250 1.09 -9.84 4.42
C ASP A 250 1.14 -8.38 4.89
N ARG A 251 0.88 -7.44 3.98
CA ARG A 251 0.89 -6.01 4.34
C ARG A 251 -0.19 -5.65 5.33
N MET A 252 -1.40 -6.18 5.18
CA MET A 252 -2.46 -5.86 6.13
C MET A 252 -2.07 -6.26 7.56
N LEU A 253 -1.38 -7.38 7.72
CA LEU A 253 -0.85 -7.83 9.00
C LEU A 253 0.32 -6.96 9.48
N ASP A 254 1.27 -6.60 8.61
CA ASP A 254 2.40 -5.71 8.96
C ASP A 254 1.94 -4.34 9.49
N VAL A 255 0.86 -3.79 8.92
CA VAL A 255 0.29 -2.49 9.33
C VAL A 255 -0.48 -2.60 10.66
N GLY A 256 -0.80 -3.83 11.09
CA GLY A 256 -1.54 -4.09 12.31
C GLY A 256 -3.06 -4.13 12.13
N PHE A 257 -3.58 -4.37 10.92
CA PHE A 257 -5.02 -4.48 10.65
C PHE A 257 -5.64 -5.82 11.05
N GLU A 258 -4.92 -6.65 11.82
CA GLU A 258 -5.39 -7.98 12.19
C GLU A 258 -6.74 -7.95 12.92
N ARG A 259 -6.93 -6.98 13.83
CA ARG A 259 -8.19 -6.81 14.55
C ARG A 259 -9.34 -6.40 13.63
N GLU A 260 -9.12 -5.40 12.79
CA GLU A 260 -10.12 -4.94 11.84
C GLU A 260 -10.53 -6.03 10.85
N LEU A 261 -9.59 -6.88 10.42
CA LEU A 261 -9.87 -8.03 9.58
C LEU A 261 -10.76 -9.05 10.29
N GLN A 262 -10.49 -9.34 11.57
CA GLN A 262 -11.34 -10.22 12.39
C GLN A 262 -12.74 -9.64 12.57
N ASP A 263 -12.85 -8.35 12.89
CA ASP A 263 -14.13 -7.66 13.06
C ASP A 263 -14.96 -7.67 11.77
N ILE A 264 -14.32 -7.44 10.61
CA ILE A 264 -14.99 -7.50 9.32
C ILE A 264 -15.59 -8.88 9.11
N VAL A 265 -14.82 -9.96 9.28
CA VAL A 265 -15.33 -11.33 9.05
C VAL A 265 -16.48 -11.66 10.00
N ALA A 266 -16.44 -11.19 11.24
CA ALA A 266 -17.52 -11.39 12.19
C ALA A 266 -18.85 -10.73 11.75
N GLN A 267 -18.83 -9.74 10.84
CA GLN A 267 -20.03 -9.14 10.25
C GLN A 267 -20.47 -9.80 8.94
N LEU A 268 -19.69 -10.73 8.38
CA LEU A 268 -19.97 -11.38 7.11
C LEU A 268 -20.55 -12.78 7.32
N PRO A 269 -21.30 -13.33 6.34
CA PRO A 269 -21.79 -14.70 6.43
C PRO A 269 -20.64 -15.71 6.63
N ASP A 270 -20.85 -16.73 7.46
CA ASP A 270 -19.84 -17.77 7.69
C ASP A 270 -19.60 -18.54 6.37
N ALA A 271 -18.32 -18.80 6.04
CA ALA A 271 -17.93 -19.56 4.86
C ALA A 271 -18.31 -21.05 4.94
N LYS A 272 -18.69 -21.55 6.12
CA LYS A 272 -19.22 -22.90 6.32
C LYS A 272 -20.72 -22.97 6.01
N GLU A 273 -21.45 -21.88 6.26
CA GLU A 273 -22.89 -21.81 6.06
C GLU A 273 -23.24 -21.31 4.67
N THR A 274 -22.45 -20.37 4.17
CA THR A 274 -22.56 -19.82 2.82
C THR A 274 -21.37 -20.29 2.00
N GLN A 275 -21.59 -20.78 0.78
CA GLN A 275 -20.52 -21.19 -0.13
C GLN A 275 -19.72 -20.00 -0.70
N ARG A 276 -19.49 -18.94 0.10
CA ARG A 276 -18.75 -17.75 -0.31
C ARG A 276 -17.29 -18.10 -0.54
N GLN A 277 -16.73 -17.63 -1.65
CA GLN A 277 -15.35 -17.90 -2.04
C GLN A 277 -14.37 -16.93 -1.38
N THR A 278 -13.23 -17.41 -0.91
CA THR A 278 -12.14 -16.58 -0.36
C THR A 278 -10.90 -16.70 -1.25
N LEU A 279 -10.41 -15.56 -1.76
CA LEU A 279 -9.14 -15.49 -2.49
C LEU A 279 -8.14 -14.59 -1.74
N LEU A 280 -7.01 -15.15 -1.34
CA LEU A 280 -5.93 -14.42 -0.66
C LEU A 280 -4.73 -14.31 -1.59
N PHE A 281 -4.32 -13.08 -1.88
CA PHE A 281 -3.16 -12.77 -2.70
C PHE A 281 -2.10 -12.07 -1.86
N SER A 282 -0.86 -12.54 -1.97
CA SER A 282 0.25 -11.92 -1.26
C SER A 282 1.57 -12.11 -2.01
N ALA A 283 2.52 -11.20 -1.78
CA ALA A 283 3.87 -11.35 -2.32
C ALA A 283 4.69 -12.37 -1.50
N THR A 284 4.46 -12.39 -0.19
CA THR A 284 5.16 -13.25 0.77
C THR A 284 4.16 -14.10 1.56
N ILE A 285 4.58 -15.25 2.08
CA ILE A 285 3.70 -16.10 2.90
C ILE A 285 4.40 -16.42 4.24
N PRO A 286 4.57 -15.42 5.12
CA PRO A 286 5.03 -15.61 6.49
C PRO A 286 3.97 -16.32 7.35
N SER A 287 4.38 -16.81 8.52
CA SER A 287 3.55 -17.64 9.41
C SER A 287 2.22 -16.98 9.82
N ASN A 288 2.21 -15.66 10.00
CA ASN A 288 1.01 -14.87 10.28
C ASN A 288 0.02 -14.87 9.09
N VAL A 289 0.49 -14.81 7.85
CA VAL A 289 -0.36 -14.96 6.64
C VAL A 289 -0.91 -16.38 6.54
N ILE A 290 -0.11 -17.40 6.88
CA ILE A 290 -0.58 -18.79 6.93
C ILE A 290 -1.71 -18.92 7.96
N SER A 291 -1.56 -18.34 9.14
CA SER A 291 -2.57 -18.33 10.19
C SER A 291 -3.86 -17.62 9.75
N LEU A 292 -3.74 -16.48 9.07
CA LEU A 292 -4.88 -15.77 8.50
C LEU A 292 -5.60 -16.62 7.45
N ALA A 293 -4.85 -17.21 6.51
CA ALA A 293 -5.41 -18.08 5.47
C ALA A 293 -6.20 -19.24 6.08
N ARG A 294 -5.66 -19.92 7.10
CA ARG A 294 -6.31 -21.04 7.80
C ARG A 294 -7.67 -20.68 8.41
N GLN A 295 -7.85 -19.41 8.79
CA GLN A 295 -9.10 -18.93 9.37
C GLN A 295 -10.15 -18.58 8.31
N TRP A 296 -9.73 -18.21 7.09
CA TRP A 296 -10.63 -17.62 6.08
C TRP A 296 -10.95 -18.54 4.90
N VAL A 297 -10.08 -19.49 4.56
CA VAL A 297 -10.30 -20.43 3.45
C VAL A 297 -10.96 -21.72 3.91
N ARG A 298 -11.78 -22.31 3.05
CA ARG A 298 -12.40 -23.62 3.30
C ARG A 298 -11.33 -24.73 3.25
N PRO A 299 -11.19 -25.54 4.32
CA PRO A 299 -10.11 -26.53 4.43
C PRO A 299 -10.23 -27.70 3.43
N ASP A 300 -11.43 -27.96 2.95
CA ASP A 300 -11.80 -29.04 2.02
C ASP A 300 -11.77 -28.64 0.55
N ASN A 301 -11.80 -27.33 0.24
CA ASN A 301 -11.89 -26.82 -1.12
C ASN A 301 -11.06 -25.54 -1.33
N PHE A 302 -9.73 -25.66 -1.21
CA PHE A 302 -8.79 -24.58 -1.51
C PHE A 302 -7.56 -25.07 -2.30
N ASP A 303 -6.91 -24.16 -3.01
CA ASP A 303 -5.61 -24.41 -3.62
C ASP A 303 -4.54 -23.39 -3.20
N PHE A 304 -3.30 -23.85 -3.20
CA PHE A 304 -2.13 -23.03 -2.89
C PHE A 304 -1.29 -22.86 -4.15
N ILE A 305 -1.27 -21.66 -4.70
CA ILE A 305 -0.63 -21.39 -5.98
C ILE A 305 0.61 -20.55 -5.74
N GLN A 306 1.77 -21.16 -5.99
CA GLN A 306 3.04 -20.47 -5.93
C GLN A 306 3.56 -20.25 -7.36
N THR A 307 3.53 -18.99 -7.78
CA THR A 307 4.07 -18.56 -9.08
C THR A 307 5.49 -18.03 -9.00
N VAL A 308 6.09 -18.10 -7.81
CA VAL A 308 7.47 -17.75 -7.55
C VAL A 308 8.26 -19.04 -7.45
N SER A 309 8.97 -19.42 -8.52
CA SER A 309 9.88 -20.57 -8.48
C SER A 309 11.01 -20.30 -7.48
N LYS A 310 11.56 -21.35 -6.85
CA LYS A 310 12.76 -21.21 -6.00
C LYS A 310 13.96 -20.68 -6.78
N ASP A 311 13.99 -20.92 -8.09
CA ASP A 311 15.04 -20.50 -9.03
C ASP A 311 14.65 -19.28 -9.88
N ASP A 312 13.44 -18.72 -9.69
CA ASP A 312 13.01 -17.51 -10.39
C ASP A 312 13.65 -16.29 -9.73
N VAL A 313 14.80 -15.87 -10.28
CA VAL A 313 15.50 -14.62 -9.97
C VAL A 313 14.45 -13.54 -9.66
N LEU A 314 14.32 -13.20 -8.38
CA LEU A 314 13.30 -12.28 -7.91
C LEU A 314 13.51 -10.94 -8.63
N THR A 315 12.47 -10.15 -8.93
CA THR A 315 12.64 -8.90 -9.73
C THR A 315 13.77 -8.03 -9.19
N HIS A 316 13.98 -8.03 -7.87
CA HIS A 316 15.09 -7.36 -7.24
C HIS A 316 16.47 -7.87 -7.65
N GLU A 317 16.68 -9.16 -7.88
CA GLU A 317 17.97 -9.72 -8.27
C GLU A 317 18.43 -9.28 -9.67
N LYS A 318 17.49 -8.88 -10.55
CA LYS A 318 17.83 -8.30 -11.88
C LYS A 318 18.09 -6.80 -11.84
N VAL A 319 17.57 -6.11 -10.82
CA VAL A 319 17.74 -4.67 -10.65
C VAL A 319 19.16 -4.42 -10.16
N LYS A 320 19.89 -3.52 -10.84
CA LYS A 320 21.21 -3.08 -10.39
C LYS A 320 21.04 -2.35 -9.06
N GLN A 321 21.75 -2.80 -8.03
CA GLN A 321 21.58 -2.28 -6.67
C GLN A 321 22.86 -1.65 -6.19
N HIS A 322 22.76 -0.42 -5.69
CA HIS A 322 23.85 0.37 -5.18
C HIS A 322 23.58 0.77 -3.73
N VAL A 323 24.62 0.78 -2.90
CA VAL A 323 24.58 1.34 -1.54
C VAL A 323 25.59 2.46 -1.39
N VAL A 324 25.15 3.56 -0.79
CA VAL A 324 25.97 4.72 -0.44
C VAL A 324 25.93 4.86 1.08
N ASN A 325 27.07 4.65 1.73
CA ASN A 325 27.22 4.87 3.17
C ASN A 325 27.62 6.34 3.39
N CYS A 326 26.76 7.07 4.09
CA CYS A 326 26.93 8.45 4.48
C CYS A 326 27.55 8.52 5.88
N ARG A 327 28.47 9.46 6.09
CA ARG A 327 29.08 9.73 7.41
C ARG A 327 28.05 10.01 8.50
N GLY A 328 26.96 10.70 8.16
CA GLY A 328 25.84 10.95 9.06
C GLY A 328 24.62 11.49 8.33
N TRP A 329 23.61 11.91 9.10
CA TRP A 329 22.36 12.46 8.54
C TRP A 329 22.55 13.75 7.74
N GLY A 330 23.57 14.56 8.07
CA GLY A 330 23.89 15.77 7.32
C GLY A 330 24.26 15.51 5.87
N ASN A 331 24.81 14.34 5.56
CA ASN A 331 25.24 13.97 4.21
C ASN A 331 24.12 13.34 3.37
N VAL A 332 23.00 12.93 3.98
CA VAL A 332 21.93 12.19 3.29
C VAL A 332 21.28 13.00 2.17
N LEU A 333 20.87 14.24 2.44
CA LEU A 333 20.28 15.11 1.42
C LEU A 333 21.31 15.48 0.34
N PRO A 334 22.53 15.94 0.68
CA PRO A 334 23.58 16.15 -0.31
C PRO A 334 23.81 14.96 -1.24
N SER A 335 23.91 13.74 -0.69
CA SER A 335 24.09 12.51 -1.48
C SER A 335 22.89 12.17 -2.35
N LEU A 336 21.67 12.40 -1.86
CA LEU A 336 20.47 12.23 -2.67
C LEU A 336 20.48 13.17 -3.88
N TYR A 337 20.81 14.45 -3.69
CA TYR A 337 20.81 15.43 -4.78
C TYR A 337 22.01 15.28 -5.71
N GLU A 338 23.19 14.90 -5.21
CA GLU A 338 24.35 14.56 -6.04
C GLU A 338 24.02 13.40 -6.99
N LEU A 339 23.39 12.34 -6.46
CA LEU A 339 22.93 11.21 -7.27
C LEU A 339 21.93 11.67 -8.34
N MET A 340 20.88 12.39 -7.92
CA MET A 340 19.84 12.88 -8.83
C MET A 340 20.41 13.76 -9.94
N HIS A 341 21.32 14.66 -9.60
CA HIS A 341 21.98 15.56 -10.54
C HIS A 341 22.88 14.77 -11.51
N THR A 342 23.69 13.85 -11.00
CA THR A 342 24.57 13.00 -11.81
C THR A 342 23.80 12.18 -12.84
N GLU A 343 22.68 11.57 -12.46
CA GLU A 343 21.85 10.80 -13.39
C GLU A 343 21.13 11.68 -14.42
N LEU A 344 20.67 12.87 -14.01
CA LEU A 344 20.09 13.85 -14.92
C LEU A 344 21.12 14.37 -15.94
N GLU A 345 22.35 14.64 -15.51
CA GLU A 345 23.44 15.02 -16.40
C GLU A 345 23.80 13.93 -17.40
N LYS A 346 23.95 12.67 -16.93
CA LYS A 346 24.21 11.51 -17.80
C LYS A 346 23.14 11.43 -18.90
N ARG A 347 21.87 11.57 -18.52
CA ARG A 347 20.73 11.55 -19.45
C ARG A 347 20.68 12.75 -20.40
N ALA A 348 21.16 13.91 -19.96
CA ALA A 348 21.27 15.11 -20.80
C ALA A 348 22.37 14.96 -21.85
N LYS A 349 23.51 14.35 -21.47
CA LYS A 349 24.65 14.08 -22.36
C LYS A 349 24.38 12.93 -23.33
N ASN A 350 23.64 11.90 -22.90
CA ASN A 350 23.28 10.76 -23.72
C ASN A 350 21.75 10.58 -23.80
N PRO A 351 21.12 11.01 -24.90
CA PRO A 351 19.68 10.90 -25.06
C PRO A 351 19.10 9.49 -25.15
N ASP A 352 19.94 8.46 -25.34
CA ASP A 352 19.50 7.07 -25.46
C ASP A 352 19.32 6.38 -24.10
N LEU A 353 19.84 6.99 -23.02
CA LEU A 353 19.64 6.49 -21.67
C LEU A 353 18.16 6.58 -21.25
N LEU A 354 17.79 5.75 -20.29
CA LEU A 354 16.44 5.78 -19.72
C LEU A 354 16.14 7.16 -19.09
N PRO A 355 14.91 7.68 -19.22
CA PRO A 355 14.52 8.92 -18.53
C PRO A 355 14.73 8.82 -17.02
N PHE A 356 15.10 9.92 -16.36
CA PHE A 356 15.19 9.95 -14.91
C PHE A 356 13.80 10.07 -14.29
N LYS A 357 13.17 8.93 -13.98
CA LYS A 357 11.90 8.83 -13.27
C LYS A 357 12.15 8.08 -11.96
N ALA A 358 12.34 8.84 -10.89
CA ALA A 358 12.78 8.34 -9.60
C ALA A 358 11.65 8.31 -8.57
N LEU A 359 11.55 7.19 -7.85
CA LEU A 359 10.73 7.06 -6.64
C LEU A 359 11.66 7.05 -5.43
N VAL A 360 11.56 8.06 -4.57
CA VAL A 360 12.47 8.27 -3.43
C VAL A 360 11.74 7.95 -2.14
N PHE A 361 12.09 6.83 -1.50
CA PHE A 361 11.59 6.43 -0.20
C PHE A 361 12.37 7.09 0.92
N LEU A 362 11.68 7.93 1.68
CA LEU A 362 12.21 8.65 2.83
C LEU A 362 11.60 8.09 4.12
N PRO A 363 12.37 8.07 5.23
CA PRO A 363 12.02 7.32 6.43
C PRO A 363 10.75 7.81 7.12
N THR A 364 10.42 9.11 7.01
CA THR A 364 9.31 9.71 7.73
C THR A 364 8.60 10.77 6.89
N THR A 365 7.37 11.11 7.29
CA THR A 365 6.65 12.24 6.67
C THR A 365 7.37 13.57 6.86
N GLY A 366 7.99 13.81 8.02
CA GLY A 366 8.74 15.05 8.25
C GLY A 366 9.94 15.18 7.31
N PHE A 367 10.63 14.08 7.04
CA PHE A 367 11.76 14.08 6.11
C PHE A 367 11.33 14.21 4.64
N VAL A 368 10.15 13.69 4.26
CA VAL A 368 9.53 13.96 2.94
C VAL A 368 9.23 15.44 2.74
N GLU A 369 8.70 16.10 3.76
CA GLU A 369 8.43 17.54 3.74
C GLU A 369 9.72 18.35 3.59
N LEU A 370 10.76 18.00 4.36
CA LEU A 370 12.07 18.63 4.26
C LEU A 370 12.67 18.50 2.86
N ALA A 371 12.76 17.27 2.32
CA ALA A 371 13.29 17.04 0.97
C ALA A 371 12.49 17.80 -0.10
N ASN A 372 11.16 17.89 0.07
CA ASN A 372 10.33 18.66 -0.84
C ASN A 372 10.63 20.18 -0.78
N GLU A 373 10.78 20.76 0.40
CA GLU A 373 11.13 22.18 0.51
C GLU A 373 12.54 22.48 -0.01
N VAL A 374 13.50 21.60 0.26
CA VAL A 374 14.86 21.69 -0.32
C VAL A 374 14.81 21.61 -1.86
N ASP A 375 14.04 20.68 -2.46
CA ASP A 375 13.88 20.61 -3.91
C ASP A 375 13.26 21.89 -4.50
N ARG A 376 12.31 22.50 -3.78
CA ARG A 376 11.67 23.74 -4.21
C ARG A 376 12.66 24.91 -4.22
N SER A 377 13.49 25.04 -3.20
CA SER A 377 14.56 26.04 -3.16
C SER A 377 15.60 25.82 -4.26
N MET A 378 15.89 24.54 -4.58
CA MET A 378 16.82 24.16 -5.65
C MET A 378 16.17 23.96 -7.01
N LYS A 379 14.95 24.48 -7.22
CA LYS A 379 14.21 24.31 -8.49
C LYS A 379 15.02 24.74 -9.71
N HIS A 380 15.85 25.78 -9.59
CA HIS A 380 16.70 26.27 -10.66
C HIS A 380 17.67 25.19 -11.18
N MET A 381 18.32 24.44 -10.29
CA MET A 381 19.23 23.35 -10.63
C MET A 381 18.54 22.18 -11.35
N ARG A 382 17.24 21.97 -11.13
CA ARG A 382 16.47 20.95 -11.86
C ARG A 382 15.88 21.49 -13.17
N SER A 383 15.56 22.78 -13.22
CA SER A 383 14.87 23.42 -14.36
C SER A 383 15.70 23.47 -15.63
N GLN A 384 17.03 23.36 -15.53
CA GLN A 384 17.93 23.21 -16.68
C GLN A 384 17.67 21.91 -17.47
N TYR A 385 17.09 20.88 -16.83
CA TYR A 385 16.72 19.64 -17.49
C TYR A 385 15.26 19.68 -17.97
N LYS A 386 15.04 19.30 -19.22
CA LYS A 386 13.71 19.33 -19.83
C LYS A 386 12.73 18.39 -19.10
N ARG A 387 11.59 18.95 -18.69
CA ARG A 387 10.40 18.20 -18.21
C ARG A 387 10.66 17.31 -17.00
N VAL A 388 11.60 17.67 -16.13
CA VAL A 388 11.77 17.01 -14.83
C VAL A 388 10.92 17.78 -13.83
N TRP A 389 9.98 17.10 -13.18
CA TRP A 389 9.11 17.65 -12.13
C TRP A 389 9.30 16.90 -10.82
N SER A 390 8.88 17.49 -9.70
CA SER A 390 8.92 16.85 -8.40
C SER A 390 7.55 16.87 -7.73
N TRP A 391 7.25 15.81 -7.00
CA TRP A 391 6.04 15.67 -6.21
C TRP A 391 6.35 15.01 -4.88
N ARG A 392 5.39 15.06 -3.96
CA ARG A 392 5.46 14.35 -2.68
C ARG A 392 4.18 13.59 -2.38
N ILE A 393 4.31 12.42 -1.75
CA ILE A 393 3.17 11.64 -1.21
C ILE A 393 3.51 11.07 0.17
N HIS A 394 2.67 11.38 1.15
CA HIS A 394 2.75 10.83 2.52
C HIS A 394 1.37 10.88 3.20
N SER A 395 1.28 10.32 4.41
CA SER A 395 0.00 10.11 5.12
C SER A 395 -0.72 11.39 5.55
N LYS A 396 0.04 12.47 5.82
CA LYS A 396 -0.52 13.78 6.20
C LYS A 396 -1.17 14.56 5.04
N LEU A 397 -0.96 14.18 3.79
CA LEU A 397 -1.70 14.77 2.67
C LEU A 397 -3.16 14.33 2.68
N THR A 398 -4.05 15.21 2.23
CA THR A 398 -5.44 14.83 1.96
C THR A 398 -5.51 13.82 0.81
N GLN A 399 -6.58 13.01 0.74
CA GLN A 399 -6.75 12.05 -0.36
C GLN A 399 -6.67 12.75 -1.74
N PRO A 400 -7.36 13.88 -2.01
CA PRO A 400 -7.26 14.56 -3.30
C PRO A 400 -5.84 15.01 -3.66
N GLN A 401 -5.05 15.46 -2.68
CA GLN A 401 -3.65 15.82 -2.91
C GLN A 401 -2.80 14.60 -3.29
N ARG A 402 -3.02 13.45 -2.61
CA ARG A 402 -2.33 12.19 -2.95
C ARG A 402 -2.69 11.69 -4.34
N THR A 403 -3.98 11.66 -4.67
CA THR A 403 -4.47 11.26 -5.99
C THR A 403 -3.88 12.15 -7.09
N LYS A 404 -3.93 13.48 -6.90
CA LYS A 404 -3.33 14.44 -7.85
C LYS A 404 -1.85 14.19 -8.08
N ALA A 405 -1.06 14.04 -7.01
CA ALA A 405 0.37 13.77 -7.11
C ALA A 405 0.66 12.42 -7.80
N ALA A 406 -0.09 11.38 -7.43
CA ALA A 406 0.05 10.04 -8.02
C ALA A 406 -0.26 10.05 -9.52
N ASP A 407 -1.34 10.72 -9.93
CA ASP A 407 -1.75 10.81 -11.33
C ASP A 407 -0.74 11.59 -12.18
N GLN A 408 -0.26 12.71 -11.64
CA GLN A 408 0.77 13.52 -12.31
C GLN A 408 2.08 12.74 -12.47
N PHE A 409 2.54 12.05 -11.43
CA PHE A 409 3.74 11.21 -11.52
C PHE A 409 3.54 9.99 -12.43
N ARG A 410 2.34 9.39 -12.45
CA ARG A 410 2.00 8.28 -13.35
C ARG A 410 2.11 8.72 -14.81
N ALA A 411 1.58 9.88 -15.15
CA ALA A 411 1.61 10.46 -16.50
C ALA A 411 2.99 10.99 -16.93
N ALA A 412 3.88 11.30 -15.98
CA ALA A 412 5.19 11.88 -16.26
C ALA A 412 6.15 10.87 -16.91
N THR A 413 6.95 11.35 -17.86
CA THR A 413 8.06 10.57 -18.46
C THR A 413 9.32 10.62 -17.60
N SER A 414 9.59 11.79 -17.01
CA SER A 414 10.71 12.05 -16.10
C SER A 414 10.19 12.80 -14.86
N GLY A 415 10.86 12.64 -13.73
CA GLY A 415 10.55 13.36 -12.51
C GLY A 415 10.85 12.57 -11.24
N ILE A 416 10.65 13.22 -10.10
CA ILE A 416 10.97 12.69 -8.78
C ILE A 416 9.71 12.65 -7.93
N LEU A 417 9.41 11.51 -7.33
CA LEU A 417 8.36 11.38 -6.32
C LEU A 417 9.00 11.10 -4.97
N PHE A 418 9.01 12.10 -4.09
CA PHE A 418 9.39 11.92 -2.69
C PHE A 418 8.24 11.25 -1.94
N SER A 419 8.52 10.16 -1.23
CA SER A 419 7.46 9.46 -0.53
C SER A 419 7.93 8.76 0.73
N SER A 420 7.03 8.67 1.70
CA SER A 420 7.16 7.69 2.76
C SER A 420 6.67 6.31 2.27
N ASP A 421 6.59 5.33 3.16
CA ASP A 421 6.09 3.99 2.81
C ASP A 421 4.65 3.92 2.26
N VAL A 422 3.93 5.04 2.21
CA VAL A 422 2.57 5.11 1.65
C VAL A 422 2.55 4.72 0.16
N THR A 423 3.58 5.06 -0.62
CA THR A 423 3.66 4.68 -2.05
C THR A 423 4.42 3.38 -2.32
N ALA A 424 5.04 2.80 -1.29
CA ALA A 424 5.90 1.62 -1.41
C ALA A 424 5.12 0.35 -1.81
N ARG A 425 3.81 0.35 -1.63
CA ARG A 425 2.96 -0.85 -1.69
C ARG A 425 1.67 -0.55 -2.46
N GLY A 426 1.32 -1.43 -3.40
CA GLY A 426 0.16 -1.29 -4.27
C GLY A 426 0.19 -0.28 -5.43
N LEU A 427 0.73 0.93 -5.25
CA LEU A 427 0.72 1.95 -6.32
C LEU A 427 1.56 1.52 -7.53
N ASP A 428 0.91 1.44 -8.69
CA ASP A 428 1.59 1.16 -9.96
C ASP A 428 1.94 2.46 -10.70
N PHE A 429 3.24 2.71 -10.79
CA PHE A 429 3.81 3.80 -11.58
C PHE A 429 4.57 3.18 -12.75
N PRO A 430 4.11 3.38 -14.00
CA PRO A 430 4.78 2.80 -15.15
C PRO A 430 6.11 3.50 -15.37
N ASN A 431 7.09 2.72 -15.83
CA ASN A 431 8.40 3.20 -16.28
C ASN A 431 9.20 3.97 -15.21
N VAL A 432 9.03 3.63 -13.93
CA VAL A 432 9.99 4.07 -12.90
C VAL A 432 11.33 3.43 -13.23
N THR A 433 12.38 4.25 -13.34
CA THR A 433 13.73 3.82 -13.72
C THR A 433 14.61 3.70 -12.50
N HIS A 434 14.43 4.60 -11.52
CA HIS A 434 15.22 4.65 -10.30
C HIS A 434 14.33 4.48 -9.07
N VAL A 435 14.72 3.60 -8.15
CA VAL A 435 14.18 3.55 -6.79
C VAL A 435 15.30 3.94 -5.84
N ILE A 436 15.13 5.04 -5.12
CA ILE A 436 16.10 5.52 -4.14
C ILE A 436 15.50 5.32 -2.75
N GLN A 437 16.22 4.71 -1.83
CA GLN A 437 15.78 4.43 -0.46
C GLN A 437 16.73 5.10 0.52
N VAL A 438 16.19 5.81 1.51
CA VAL A 438 16.99 6.49 2.55
C VAL A 438 16.76 5.82 3.89
N GLY A 439 17.86 5.49 4.57
CA GLY A 439 17.87 4.82 5.87
C GLY A 439 17.69 3.30 5.78
N ALA A 440 17.95 2.62 6.89
CA ALA A 440 17.77 1.17 6.96
C ALA A 440 16.27 0.79 6.85
N PRO A 441 15.92 -0.24 6.06
CA PRO A 441 14.56 -0.77 6.02
C PRO A 441 14.18 -1.41 7.38
N SER A 442 12.88 -1.62 7.61
CA SER A 442 12.38 -2.36 8.77
C SER A 442 12.81 -3.82 8.74
N ASP A 443 12.76 -4.40 7.54
CA ASP A 443 13.01 -5.81 7.23
C ASP A 443 13.42 -5.95 5.75
N ARG A 444 13.93 -7.13 5.39
CA ARG A 444 14.34 -7.48 4.02
C ARG A 444 13.20 -7.33 3.01
N GLU A 445 12.00 -7.74 3.39
CA GLU A 445 10.82 -7.77 2.54
C GLU A 445 10.42 -6.35 2.11
N GLN A 446 10.48 -5.37 3.02
CA GLN A 446 10.21 -3.97 2.74
C GLN A 446 11.17 -3.42 1.69
N TYR A 447 12.47 -3.71 1.81
CA TYR A 447 13.47 -3.30 0.82
C TYR A 447 13.12 -3.87 -0.56
N ILE A 448 12.84 -5.17 -0.63
CA ILE A 448 12.48 -5.86 -1.88
C ILE A 448 11.20 -5.26 -2.48
N HIS A 449 10.20 -4.94 -1.66
CA HIS A 449 8.94 -4.35 -2.12
C HIS A 449 9.09 -2.92 -2.68
N ARG A 450 9.94 -2.11 -2.05
CA ARG A 450 10.30 -0.77 -2.53
C ARG A 450 11.08 -0.88 -3.84
N LEU A 451 12.09 -1.74 -3.88
CA LEU A 451 12.91 -1.99 -5.07
C LEU A 451 12.08 -2.50 -6.26
N GLY A 452 11.08 -3.34 -6.00
CA GLY A 452 10.12 -3.83 -7.00
C GLY A 452 9.19 -2.76 -7.60
N ARG A 453 9.42 -1.47 -7.33
CA ARG A 453 8.76 -0.36 -8.05
C ARG A 453 9.45 -0.04 -9.37
N THR A 454 10.71 -0.45 -9.55
CA THR A 454 11.43 -0.45 -10.83
C THR A 454 11.57 -1.87 -11.37
N GLY A 455 12.14 -2.04 -12.57
CA GLY A 455 12.39 -3.36 -13.16
C GLY A 455 11.14 -4.17 -13.55
N ARG A 456 9.97 -3.50 -13.67
CA ARG A 456 8.69 -4.15 -13.98
C ARG A 456 8.56 -4.52 -15.45
N ALA A 457 7.74 -5.53 -15.74
CA ALA A 457 7.42 -5.96 -17.10
C ALA A 457 8.64 -6.16 -18.02
N LYS A 458 9.70 -6.80 -17.48
CA LYS A 458 10.98 -7.06 -18.17
C LYS A 458 11.79 -5.81 -18.56
N LYS A 459 11.48 -4.65 -17.98
CA LYS A 459 12.28 -3.43 -18.17
C LYS A 459 13.47 -3.40 -17.21
N GLU A 460 14.49 -2.62 -17.57
CA GLU A 460 15.63 -2.35 -16.70
C GLU A 460 15.27 -1.35 -15.60
N GLY A 461 16.10 -1.30 -14.56
CA GLY A 461 15.92 -0.43 -13.42
C GLY A 461 17.13 -0.41 -12.50
N GLU A 462 17.24 0.66 -11.72
CA GLU A 462 18.29 0.84 -10.71
C GLU A 462 17.70 1.10 -9.33
N GLY A 463 18.32 0.49 -8.33
CA GLY A 463 18.03 0.65 -6.92
C GLY A 463 19.20 1.29 -6.20
N TRP A 464 18.93 2.37 -5.47
CA TRP A 464 19.94 3.07 -4.67
C TRP A 464 19.51 3.06 -3.20
N LEU A 465 20.44 2.76 -2.31
CA LEU A 465 20.22 2.75 -0.88
C LEU A 465 21.22 3.71 -0.21
N ILE A 466 20.74 4.83 0.32
CA ILE A 466 21.54 5.86 1.00
C ILE A 466 21.37 5.64 2.51
N ILE A 467 22.45 5.33 3.20
CA ILE A 467 22.43 4.88 4.59
C ILE A 467 23.34 5.77 5.44
N PRO A 468 22.82 6.45 6.49
CA PRO A 468 23.68 7.10 7.48
C PRO A 468 24.43 6.05 8.31
N GLU A 469 25.60 6.38 8.83
CA GLU A 469 26.50 5.46 9.53
C GLU A 469 25.80 4.63 10.63
N SER A 470 24.94 5.28 11.42
CA SER A 470 24.14 4.66 12.48
C SER A 470 23.20 3.54 12.01
N ASP A 471 22.82 3.52 10.74
CA ASP A 471 21.94 2.53 10.14
C ASP A 471 22.70 1.40 9.42
N VAL A 472 24.01 1.56 9.18
CA VAL A 472 24.82 0.61 8.39
C VAL A 472 24.77 -0.79 8.99
N ARG A 473 24.91 -0.92 10.32
CA ARG A 473 24.86 -2.23 10.99
C ARG A 473 23.53 -2.95 10.78
N LYS A 474 22.42 -2.22 10.94
CA LYS A 474 21.07 -2.77 10.75
C LYS A 474 20.86 -3.18 9.29
N ALA A 475 21.19 -2.31 8.35
CA ALA A 475 21.04 -2.61 6.93
C ALA A 475 21.88 -3.83 6.51
N ARG A 476 23.11 -3.96 7.02
CA ARG A 476 23.96 -5.12 6.73
C ARG A 476 23.37 -6.43 7.24
N ALA A 477 22.69 -6.40 8.39
CA ALA A 477 22.02 -7.58 8.95
C ALA A 477 20.76 -7.95 8.13
N GLU A 478 19.88 -6.98 7.86
CA GLU A 478 18.61 -7.22 7.17
C GLU A 478 18.78 -7.57 5.68
N LEU A 479 19.80 -6.99 5.03
CA LEU A 479 20.00 -7.11 3.59
C LEU A 479 21.10 -8.11 3.21
N ALA A 480 21.53 -8.93 4.17
CA ALA A 480 22.56 -9.95 3.96
C ALA A 480 22.21 -10.87 2.78
N GLY A 481 23.14 -11.04 1.84
CA GLY A 481 22.97 -11.92 0.68
C GLY A 481 22.16 -11.33 -0.49
N LEU A 482 21.77 -10.04 -0.45
CA LEU A 482 21.30 -9.33 -1.63
C LEU A 482 22.50 -8.81 -2.46
N PRO A 483 22.39 -8.73 -3.80
CA PRO A 483 23.49 -8.32 -4.68
C PRO A 483 23.65 -6.79 -4.73
N ILE A 484 23.83 -6.17 -3.56
CA ILE A 484 23.97 -4.71 -3.41
C ILE A 484 25.45 -4.34 -3.50
N GLN A 485 25.79 -3.47 -4.46
CA GLN A 485 27.17 -3.05 -4.72
C GLN A 485 27.46 -1.72 -4.03
N PRO A 486 28.63 -1.55 -3.38
CA PRO A 486 29.02 -0.25 -2.83
C PRO A 486 29.21 0.77 -3.95
N SER A 487 28.72 1.99 -3.74
CA SER A 487 28.95 3.16 -4.59
C SER A 487 29.47 4.31 -3.74
N ALA A 488 30.34 5.12 -4.34
CA ALA A 488 30.84 6.34 -3.70
C ALA A 488 30.14 7.55 -4.31
N LEU A 489 29.74 8.47 -3.44
CA LEU A 489 29.36 9.84 -3.78
C LEU A 489 30.26 10.75 -2.95
N GLU A 490 30.69 11.88 -3.51
CA GLU A 490 31.63 12.79 -2.84
C GLU A 490 30.97 13.36 -1.57
N SER A 491 29.73 13.81 -1.69
CA SER A 491 28.95 14.39 -0.60
C SER A 491 28.71 13.43 0.56
N ALA A 492 28.80 12.11 0.33
CA ALA A 492 28.58 11.10 1.38
C ALA A 492 29.68 11.11 2.45
N LYS A 493 30.87 11.64 2.11
CA LYS A 493 32.07 11.62 2.96
C LYS A 493 32.45 12.99 3.54
N VAL A 494 31.76 14.05 3.14
CA VAL A 494 32.03 15.42 3.57
C VAL A 494 31.92 15.54 5.10
N ASP A 495 32.89 16.22 5.70
CA ASP A 495 32.97 16.51 7.13
C ASP A 495 32.54 17.96 7.38
N PHE A 496 31.28 18.16 7.76
CA PHE A 496 30.73 19.51 7.92
C PHE A 496 31.39 20.29 9.06
N SER A 497 31.95 19.61 10.07
CA SER A 497 32.68 20.24 11.18
C SER A 497 33.96 20.96 10.73
N LYS A 498 34.52 20.60 9.57
CA LYS A 498 35.76 21.15 9.04
C LYS A 498 35.56 22.34 8.11
N GLY A 499 34.31 22.71 7.78
CA GLY A 499 33.99 23.79 6.86
C GLY A 499 34.36 23.54 5.39
N GLU A 500 34.96 22.39 5.06
CA GLU A 500 35.30 22.00 3.69
C GLU A 500 34.05 21.46 2.99
N THR A 501 33.47 22.24 2.07
CA THR A 501 32.36 21.74 1.22
C THR A 501 32.89 21.51 -0.18
N SER A 502 33.14 20.25 -0.56
CA SER A 502 33.96 19.92 -1.75
C SER A 502 33.27 20.13 -3.10
N SER A 503 31.93 20.10 -3.17
CA SER A 503 31.19 20.22 -4.45
C SER A 503 30.11 21.30 -4.43
N GLU A 504 29.86 21.92 -5.60
CA GLU A 504 28.81 22.94 -5.82
C GLU A 504 27.43 22.46 -5.36
N ILE A 505 27.10 21.19 -5.64
CA ILE A 505 25.83 20.58 -5.23
C ILE A 505 25.73 20.51 -3.71
N THR A 506 26.80 20.09 -3.03
CA THR A 506 26.79 19.99 -1.56
C THR A 506 26.57 21.37 -0.94
N GLN A 507 27.25 22.41 -1.45
CA GLN A 507 27.06 23.79 -1.00
C GLN A 507 25.63 24.28 -1.24
N ALA A 508 25.09 24.02 -2.43
CA ALA A 508 23.73 24.39 -2.79
C ALA A 508 22.67 23.71 -1.91
N VAL A 509 22.86 22.42 -1.61
CA VAL A 509 21.94 21.65 -0.74
C VAL A 509 22.02 22.14 0.69
N THR A 510 23.22 22.33 1.24
CA THR A 510 23.39 22.85 2.61
C THR A 510 22.75 24.22 2.76
N LYS A 511 23.02 25.14 1.81
CA LYS A 511 22.38 26.46 1.79
C LYS A 511 20.86 26.36 1.71
N ALA A 512 20.34 25.60 0.74
CA ALA A 512 18.90 25.42 0.57
C ALA A 512 18.23 24.83 1.81
N THR A 513 18.91 23.93 2.51
CA THR A 513 18.41 23.32 3.76
C THR A 513 18.37 24.33 4.90
N SER A 514 19.39 25.20 5.01
CA SER A 514 19.42 26.26 6.03
C SER A 514 18.33 27.33 5.85
N GLU A 515 17.85 27.53 4.61
CA GLU A 515 16.78 28.47 4.28
C GLU A 515 15.37 27.88 4.48
N VAL A 516 15.25 26.57 4.74
CA VAL A 516 13.95 25.93 5.02
C VAL A 516 13.38 26.49 6.34
N PRO A 517 12.06 26.75 6.42
CA PRO A 517 11.43 27.19 7.67
C PRO A 517 11.77 26.26 8.84
N GLU A 518 12.21 26.86 9.95
CA GLU A 518 12.71 26.13 11.13
C GLU A 518 11.71 25.08 11.65
N MET A 519 10.42 25.39 11.63
CA MET A 519 9.36 24.44 12.00
C MET A 519 9.39 23.14 11.16
N VAL A 520 9.76 23.20 9.89
CA VAL A 520 9.88 22.02 9.02
C VAL A 520 11.14 21.22 9.37
N LEU A 521 12.25 21.90 9.65
CA LEU A 521 13.48 21.28 10.13
C LEU A 521 13.27 20.57 11.47
N GLU A 522 12.65 21.24 12.46
CA GLU A 522 12.32 20.67 13.76
C GLU A 522 11.40 19.45 13.63
N LYS A 523 10.40 19.50 12.75
CA LYS A 523 9.51 18.36 12.46
C LYS A 523 10.25 17.20 11.80
N ALA A 524 11.17 17.47 10.88
CA ALA A 524 12.01 16.44 10.26
C ALA A 524 12.91 15.78 11.31
N TYR A 525 13.65 16.59 12.08
CA TYR A 525 14.49 16.16 13.20
C TYR A 525 13.72 15.28 14.19
N GLY A 526 12.61 15.80 14.74
CA GLY A 526 11.78 15.09 15.70
C GLY A 526 11.20 13.78 15.17
N SER A 527 10.89 13.73 13.87
CA SER A 527 10.34 12.52 13.25
C SER A 527 11.35 11.39 13.12
N LEU A 528 12.64 11.69 12.92
CA LEU A 528 13.70 10.68 12.78
C LEU A 528 13.85 9.85 14.05
N TRP A 529 13.62 10.44 15.23
CA TRP A 529 13.61 9.71 16.51
C TRP A 529 12.61 8.54 16.56
N GLY A 530 11.57 8.57 15.72
CA GLY A 530 10.61 7.47 15.60
C GLY A 530 11.15 6.22 14.90
N THR A 531 12.28 6.31 14.19
CA THR A 531 12.86 5.20 13.40
C THR A 531 14.00 4.48 14.12
N PHE A 532 14.31 4.88 15.36
CA PHE A 532 15.51 4.48 16.07
C PHE A 532 15.35 3.19 16.86
N ASP A 533 16.36 2.32 16.79
CA ASP A 533 16.57 1.24 17.75
C ASP A 533 17.32 1.81 18.95
N SER A 534 16.90 1.45 20.16
CA SER A 534 17.54 1.86 21.42
C SER A 534 19.03 1.52 21.43
N ARG A 535 19.45 0.44 20.74
CA ARG A 535 20.85 0.01 20.61
C ARG A 535 21.74 0.98 19.83
N THR A 536 21.16 1.79 18.95
CA THR A 536 21.88 2.76 18.09
C THR A 536 21.60 4.22 18.47
N ALA A 537 20.76 4.44 19.50
CA ALA A 537 20.20 5.76 19.78
C ALA A 537 21.27 6.82 20.11
N GLN A 538 22.38 6.44 20.75
CA GLN A 538 23.47 7.39 21.03
C GLN A 538 24.21 7.84 19.76
N ALA A 539 24.65 6.89 18.93
CA ALA A 539 25.32 7.21 17.65
C ALA A 539 24.44 8.11 16.76
N LYS A 540 23.12 7.87 16.78
CA LYS A 540 22.15 8.72 16.09
C LYS A 540 22.01 10.10 16.69
N ALA A 541 22.04 10.22 18.02
CA ALA A 541 22.04 11.52 18.69
C ALA A 541 23.24 12.36 18.26
N ASP A 542 24.42 11.73 18.19
CA ASP A 542 25.65 12.37 17.78
C ASP A 542 25.58 12.85 16.30
N GLU A 543 25.10 12.00 15.39
CA GLU A 543 24.89 12.37 13.97
C GLU A 543 23.85 13.48 13.77
N LEU A 544 22.76 13.44 14.54
CA LEU A 544 21.71 14.45 14.45
C LEU A 544 22.17 15.79 15.03
N LYS A 545 23.01 15.77 16.07
CA LYS A 545 23.65 16.97 16.60
C LYS A 545 24.60 17.57 15.58
N GLU A 546 25.48 16.77 14.97
CA GLU A 546 26.40 17.23 13.92
C GLU A 546 25.62 17.83 12.74
N TRP A 547 24.56 17.16 12.29
CA TRP A 547 23.70 17.72 11.22
C TRP A 547 23.08 19.06 11.63
N TRP A 548 22.55 19.18 12.84
CA TRP A 548 21.85 20.38 13.27
C TRP A 548 22.78 21.55 13.56
N ILE A 549 23.84 21.31 14.32
CA ILE A 549 24.78 22.36 14.75
C ILE A 549 25.74 22.69 13.61
N ASP A 550 26.49 21.70 13.12
CA ASP A 550 27.56 21.94 12.14
C ASP A 550 26.98 22.08 10.73
N GLY A 551 26.00 21.26 10.38
CA GLY A 551 25.36 21.30 9.06
C GLY A 551 24.46 22.52 8.85
N MET A 552 23.60 22.84 9.82
CA MET A 552 22.62 23.94 9.70
C MET A 552 23.05 25.23 10.40
N GLN A 553 24.23 25.26 11.03
CA GLN A 553 24.77 26.43 11.76
C GLN A 553 23.81 26.94 12.84
N LYS A 554 23.25 26.01 13.63
CA LYS A 554 22.32 26.31 14.73
C LYS A 554 23.01 26.21 16.09
N ASP A 555 22.58 27.04 17.03
CA ASP A 555 23.22 27.13 18.35
C ASP A 555 23.01 25.88 19.22
N ASP A 556 21.82 25.28 19.16
CA ASP A 556 21.48 24.07 19.92
C ASP A 556 20.44 23.22 19.18
N THR A 557 20.40 21.93 19.51
CA THR A 557 19.44 20.95 19.00
C THR A 557 18.00 21.26 19.43
N PRO A 558 16.98 20.85 18.64
CA PRO A 558 15.58 21.02 19.01
C PRO A 558 15.23 20.29 20.30
N PHE A 559 14.33 20.89 21.06
CA PHE A 559 13.85 20.30 22.31
C PHE A 559 13.18 18.94 22.09
N MET A 560 13.58 17.95 22.89
CA MET A 560 12.99 16.62 22.93
C MET A 560 12.50 16.31 24.35
N SER A 561 11.24 15.90 24.49
CA SER A 561 10.70 15.59 25.83
C SER A 561 11.28 14.28 26.37
N ARG A 562 11.73 14.29 27.63
CA ARG A 562 12.26 13.09 28.31
C ARG A 562 11.26 11.94 28.31
N GLN A 563 9.99 12.24 28.52
CA GLN A 563 8.91 11.25 28.50
C GLN A 563 8.80 10.54 27.13
N MET A 564 9.00 11.26 26.03
CA MET A 564 8.96 10.69 24.67
C MET A 564 10.15 9.76 24.40
N LEU A 565 11.34 10.14 24.86
CA LEU A 565 12.54 9.32 24.78
C LEU A 565 12.42 8.06 25.66
N GLU A 566 11.95 8.22 26.90
CA GLU A 566 11.75 7.11 27.85
C GLU A 566 10.73 6.09 27.35
N LYS A 567 9.61 6.54 26.77
CA LYS A 567 8.60 5.65 26.14
C LYS A 567 9.19 4.80 25.02
N ARG A 568 10.31 5.21 24.43
CA ARG A 568 11.04 4.47 23.39
C ARG A 568 12.26 3.71 23.91
N GLY A 569 12.44 3.63 25.23
CA GLY A 569 13.59 2.95 25.83
C GLY A 569 14.91 3.70 25.66
N MET A 570 14.87 4.99 25.28
CA MET A 570 16.03 5.84 25.10
C MET A 570 16.25 6.67 26.37
N ARG A 571 17.15 6.19 27.23
CA ARG A 571 17.45 6.83 28.52
C ARG A 571 18.89 7.34 28.51
N ASN A 572 19.12 8.46 29.19
CA ASN A 572 20.45 9.03 29.44
C ASN A 572 21.28 9.26 28.17
N LEU A 573 20.63 9.65 27.06
CA LEU A 573 21.34 10.00 25.84
C LEU A 573 22.05 11.34 26.02
N ALA A 574 23.33 11.37 25.66
CA ALA A 574 24.09 12.61 25.52
C ALA A 574 23.70 13.30 24.20
N ASN A 575 24.07 14.58 24.06
CA ASN A 575 23.91 15.33 22.80
C ASN A 575 22.45 15.53 22.34
N ILE A 576 21.52 15.61 23.31
CA ILE A 576 20.12 15.95 23.05
C ILE A 576 19.70 17.07 24.00
N ASN A 577 19.11 18.13 23.46
CA ASN A 577 18.44 19.14 24.26
C ASN A 577 17.13 18.59 24.85
N THR A 578 17.11 18.41 26.17
CA THR A 578 15.91 17.99 26.93
C THR A 578 15.44 19.04 27.96
N THR A 579 16.04 20.23 27.94
CA THR A 579 15.88 21.24 29.00
C THR A 579 15.28 22.54 28.48
N THR A 580 15.66 22.99 27.29
CA THR A 580 15.32 24.33 26.79
C THR A 580 14.40 24.21 25.59
N ARG A 581 13.14 24.67 25.72
CA ARG A 581 12.22 24.83 24.59
C ARG A 581 12.59 26.08 23.79
N THR A 582 12.96 25.92 22.53
CA THR A 582 13.19 27.03 21.59
C THR A 582 11.88 27.80 21.33
N ARG A 583 11.96 29.12 21.07
CA ARG A 583 10.82 30.04 20.94
C ARG A 583 9.84 29.70 19.79
N SER A 584 10.22 28.81 18.86
CA SER A 584 9.38 28.22 17.80
C SER A 584 8.35 27.21 18.32
N SER A 585 8.59 26.60 19.49
CA SER A 585 7.80 25.48 20.04
C SER A 585 6.47 25.87 20.71
N TYR A 586 6.01 27.11 20.56
CA TYR A 586 4.76 27.60 21.19
C TYR A 586 3.49 27.29 20.38
N GLU A 587 3.60 26.73 19.18
CA GLU A 587 2.45 26.36 18.34
C GLU A 587 2.33 24.84 18.11
N ASP A 588 2.06 24.07 19.15
CA ASP A 588 1.31 22.81 18.99
C ASP A 588 0.55 22.45 20.28
N PRO A 589 -0.77 22.18 20.24
CA PRO A 589 -1.48 21.51 21.31
C PRO A 589 -0.99 20.06 21.37
N GLU A 590 -0.59 19.60 22.55
CA GLU A 590 -0.29 18.20 22.86
C GLU A 590 -1.28 17.24 22.14
N PRO A 591 -0.81 16.13 21.53
CA PRO A 591 -1.71 15.14 20.95
C PRO A 591 -2.54 14.53 22.08
N ARG A 592 -3.82 14.87 22.16
CA ARG A 592 -4.78 14.19 23.05
C ARG A 592 -4.69 12.70 22.74
N GLY A 593 -4.18 11.94 23.72
CA GLY A 593 -4.21 10.50 23.68
C GLY A 593 -5.64 10.03 23.47
N TYR A 594 -5.80 8.98 22.66
CA TYR A 594 -7.04 8.24 22.53
C TYR A 594 -7.40 7.63 23.90
N GLY A 595 -8.11 8.42 24.72
CA GLY A 595 -8.74 7.97 25.94
C GLY A 595 -10.05 7.30 25.58
N ARG A 596 -10.17 6.03 25.96
CA ARG A 596 -11.41 5.26 26.09
C ARG A 596 -12.56 6.15 26.53
N ASP A 597 -13.58 6.25 25.68
CA ASP A 597 -14.89 6.75 26.10
C ASP A 597 -15.58 5.60 26.86
N SER A 598 -15.29 5.49 28.15
CA SER A 598 -16.04 4.65 29.07
C SER A 598 -17.23 5.44 29.56
N GLY A 599 -18.42 5.09 29.06
CA GLY A 599 -19.69 5.63 29.53
C GLY A 599 -19.84 5.54 31.04
N ARG A 600 -20.26 6.65 31.63
CA ARG A 600 -20.99 6.76 32.91
C ARG A 600 -21.98 7.92 32.69
N GLY A 601 -23.27 7.79 32.91
CA GLY A 601 -23.90 7.16 34.06
C GLY A 601 -24.57 8.28 34.86
N PHE A 602 -25.90 8.25 34.90
CA PHE A 602 -26.81 9.17 35.59
C PHE A 602 -26.46 9.46 37.06
N GLY A 603 -26.86 10.64 37.56
CA GLY A 603 -27.03 10.96 38.99
C GLY A 603 -26.68 12.42 39.30
N ARG A 604 -27.66 13.34 39.37
CA ARG A 604 -28.45 13.81 40.54
C ARG A 604 -27.72 14.74 41.51
N ASP A 605 -28.39 15.87 41.75
CA ASP A 605 -28.45 16.70 42.97
C ASP A 605 -27.17 17.35 43.53
N SER A 606 -27.12 18.69 43.51
CA SER A 606 -27.63 19.54 44.61
C SER A 606 -26.93 20.91 44.69
N GLY A 607 -27.74 21.97 44.65
CA GLY A 607 -27.78 22.98 45.70
C GLY A 607 -26.76 24.14 45.74
N ARG A 608 -27.33 25.34 45.92
CA ARG A 608 -26.78 26.62 46.43
C ARG A 608 -26.13 27.51 45.37
N GLY A 609 -26.48 28.78 45.18
CA GLY A 609 -27.30 29.72 45.96
C GLY A 609 -26.60 31.09 46.00
N PHE A 610 -27.38 32.17 45.90
CA PHE A 610 -27.02 33.60 46.04
C PHE A 610 -26.29 34.23 44.84
N GLY A 611 -26.66 35.42 44.34
CA GLY A 611 -27.67 36.41 44.72
C GLY A 611 -27.31 37.79 44.15
N ARG A 612 -28.33 38.64 43.96
CA ARG A 612 -28.30 40.10 43.68
C ARG A 612 -27.79 40.54 42.30
N ASP A 613 -28.21 41.65 41.72
CA ASP A 613 -29.40 42.53 41.75
C ASP A 613 -29.00 43.70 40.85
N SER A 614 -29.82 44.11 39.87
CA SER A 614 -30.13 45.51 39.58
C SER A 614 -30.74 45.63 38.18
N GLY A 615 -32.04 45.92 38.17
CA GLY A 615 -32.82 46.16 36.97
C GLY A 615 -32.79 47.63 36.52
N ARG A 616 -33.11 47.81 35.24
CA ARG A 616 -33.91 48.88 34.61
C ARG A 616 -34.44 48.25 33.31
N GLY A 617 -35.70 48.27 32.90
CA GLY A 617 -36.87 49.04 33.28
C GLY A 617 -37.60 49.42 32.00
N PHE A 618 -38.79 48.84 31.79
CA PHE A 618 -39.91 49.25 30.90
C PHE A 618 -39.68 49.27 29.37
N GLY A 619 -40.57 48.80 28.50
CA GLY A 619 -41.91 48.23 28.67
C GLY A 619 -42.67 48.14 27.32
N ARG A 620 -43.79 47.41 27.37
CA ARG A 620 -44.97 47.36 26.45
C ARG A 620 -44.82 46.54 25.16
N ASP A 621 -45.47 45.37 25.14
CA ASP A 621 -46.88 45.12 24.72
C ASP A 621 -46.93 44.95 23.19
N SER A 622 -47.59 44.00 22.55
CA SER A 622 -48.52 42.92 22.91
C SER A 622 -48.61 42.11 21.60
N GLY A 623 -48.65 40.78 21.58
CA GLY A 623 -49.85 40.02 21.87
C GLY A 623 -50.44 39.39 20.58
N ARG A 624 -50.36 38.05 20.52
CA ARG A 624 -51.21 37.09 19.79
C ARG A 624 -51.02 37.00 18.26
N ASP A 625 -50.57 35.86 17.72
CA ASP A 625 -51.18 34.51 17.72
C ASP A 625 -52.38 34.41 16.76
N SER A 626 -52.18 33.74 15.63
CA SER A 626 -53.06 32.69 15.07
C SER A 626 -52.70 32.41 13.62
N GLY A 627 -52.57 31.13 13.29
CA GLY A 627 -52.25 30.65 11.95
C GLY A 627 -53.46 30.29 11.09
N ARG A 628 -53.10 29.65 9.97
CA ARG A 628 -53.88 28.87 8.98
C ARG A 628 -54.24 29.58 7.67
N ASP A 629 -53.35 29.38 6.69
CA ASP A 629 -53.53 28.51 5.51
C ASP A 629 -54.74 28.71 4.57
N PHE A 630 -54.45 29.13 3.32
CA PHE A 630 -54.73 28.44 2.03
C PHE A 630 -55.01 29.43 0.88
N GLY A 631 -54.30 29.26 -0.25
CA GLY A 631 -54.95 29.24 -1.56
C GLY A 631 -54.64 30.32 -2.60
N ARG A 632 -53.88 29.90 -3.63
CA ARG A 632 -54.04 30.19 -5.08
C ARG A 632 -53.85 31.64 -5.60
N ARG A 633 -52.83 31.83 -6.46
CA ARG A 633 -53.00 32.11 -7.92
C ARG A 633 -51.66 32.11 -8.68
N ALA A 634 -51.80 31.87 -9.98
CA ALA A 634 -50.86 31.34 -10.97
C ALA A 634 -49.81 32.36 -11.52
N PRO A 635 -48.89 31.92 -12.40
CA PRO A 635 -47.65 32.62 -12.78
C PRO A 635 -47.80 33.48 -14.04
N ARG A 636 -46.83 34.37 -14.28
CA ARG A 636 -46.69 35.11 -15.54
C ARG A 636 -45.35 34.80 -16.21
N ASP A 637 -45.47 34.40 -17.46
CA ASP A 637 -44.47 34.30 -18.55
C ASP A 637 -43.52 35.52 -18.58
N GLY A 638 -42.27 35.46 -19.03
CA GLY A 638 -41.70 34.72 -20.16
C GLY A 638 -41.02 35.76 -21.06
N PHE A 639 -39.77 35.57 -21.48
CA PHE A 639 -39.22 36.28 -22.64
C PHE A 639 -38.08 35.48 -23.28
N GLU A 640 -38.17 35.45 -24.61
CA GLU A 640 -37.58 34.51 -25.55
C GLU A 640 -36.18 34.89 -26.05
N ARG A 641 -35.59 33.89 -26.71
CA ARG A 641 -34.41 33.94 -27.57
C ARG A 641 -34.63 34.85 -28.78
N MET A 642 -33.56 35.52 -29.22
CA MET A 642 -33.42 36.08 -30.56
C MET A 642 -32.33 35.33 -31.33
N GLU A 643 -32.72 34.74 -32.47
CA GLU A 643 -31.86 34.45 -33.62
C GLU A 643 -31.89 35.64 -34.59
N GLN A 644 -30.75 35.94 -35.22
CA GLN A 644 -30.67 36.71 -36.47
C GLN A 644 -29.35 36.40 -37.21
N ASP A 645 -29.43 35.35 -38.03
CA ASP A 645 -29.25 35.29 -39.50
C ASP A 645 -28.42 36.32 -40.32
N ARG A 646 -27.78 35.74 -41.37
CA ARG A 646 -27.28 36.27 -42.68
C ARG A 646 -25.83 36.73 -42.84
N PHE A 647 -25.07 36.05 -43.73
CA PHE A 647 -24.93 36.43 -45.15
C PHE A 647 -24.33 35.31 -46.05
N SER A 648 -25.00 35.13 -47.19
CA SER A 648 -24.80 34.37 -48.45
C SER A 648 -23.57 34.82 -49.27
N ASP A 649 -23.03 34.20 -50.35
CA ASP A 649 -23.18 32.94 -51.12
C ASP A 649 -22.29 33.05 -52.40
N LYS A 650 -22.16 31.94 -53.17
CA LYS A 650 -21.66 31.75 -54.58
C LYS A 650 -20.18 31.35 -54.79
N ARG A 651 -19.89 30.07 -55.15
CA ARG A 651 -19.92 29.41 -56.50
C ARG A 651 -19.06 30.17 -57.54
N GLY A 652 -18.06 29.64 -58.24
CA GLY A 652 -17.73 28.27 -58.67
C GLY A 652 -17.56 28.28 -60.21
N GLY A 653 -16.35 28.08 -60.74
CA GLY A 653 -16.07 28.02 -62.19
C GLY A 653 -14.69 27.41 -62.54
N ARG A 654 -14.72 26.23 -63.16
CA ARG A 654 -13.64 25.43 -63.80
C ARG A 654 -13.42 25.91 -65.27
N PRO A 655 -12.59 25.27 -66.15
CA PRO A 655 -11.44 24.33 -66.03
C PRO A 655 -10.25 24.59 -67.01
N GLN A 656 -9.13 23.85 -66.88
CA GLN A 656 -8.32 23.16 -67.94
C GLN A 656 -6.97 22.68 -67.34
N GLN A 657 -6.79 21.39 -66.98
CA GLN A 657 -6.21 20.28 -67.76
C GLN A 657 -4.78 20.48 -68.34
N ARG A 658 -3.77 19.85 -67.69
CA ARG A 658 -2.93 18.72 -68.19
C ARG A 658 -1.74 18.50 -67.21
N SER A 659 -1.69 17.40 -66.44
CA SER A 659 -1.11 16.06 -66.76
C SER A 659 0.43 16.06 -66.62
N GLN A 660 1.17 15.15 -65.95
CA GLN A 660 0.99 13.78 -65.45
C GLN A 660 2.00 13.58 -64.29
N ARG A 661 1.61 13.10 -63.11
CA ARG A 661 1.65 11.70 -62.60
C ARG A 661 3.02 10.96 -62.63
N PRO A 662 3.47 10.43 -61.48
CA PRO A 662 4.43 9.34 -61.34
C PRO A 662 3.74 8.01 -60.92
N SER A 663 4.46 6.90 -61.01
CA SER A 663 4.24 5.63 -60.27
C SER A 663 5.57 4.85 -60.34
N PHE A 664 6.08 4.12 -59.34
CA PHE A 664 5.55 3.57 -58.08
C PHE A 664 6.67 3.59 -57.02
#